data_AF-A0A420DB06-F1
#
_entry.id   AF-A0A420DB06-F1
#
_cell.length_a   1.000
_cell.length_b   1.000
_cell.length_c   1.000
_cell.angle_alpha   90.00
_cell.angle_beta   90.00
_cell.angle_gamma   90.00
#
_symmetry.space_group_name_H-M   'P 1'
#
loop_
_entity.id
_entity.type
_entity.pdbx_description
1 polymer ?
#
loop_
_entity_poly.entity_id
_entity_poly.type
_entity_poly.pdbx_seq_one_letter_code
_entity_poly.pdbx_strand_id
1 'polypeptide(L)'
;MKTIFNCFSLLITLVFTTIVKAADPFISFTKTENSVVLKELNSGLMLFSDSDSDKGILRAVANLQSDFQKVTGVQPTLISQNSGAGGMLIIIGEAGKSKTIDALIKAKKIDGNSIKGKNEKYIIQNISNPFPGVSEAIVIAGSDKRGTIYGIYEMSQQIGVSPWYYWADVPVEKKENIYFKKGIYTDGEPAVEYRGIFLNDEEPSLGGWARATFGGINSKFYEKVFELILRMKGNYIWPAMWGKAFYDDDVLNGPLANEMGIIMGTSHHEPMAQAQTDWHRYIKKNNLPNVWDYSKNEKVLQEFWKLGLERSKNWEKLVTVGMRGDGDEAMGEGTNISLLEKIVKDQRKIIVDVTGKKAEKTPQVWALYKEVQDYYDKGMRVPDDVILLFCDDNWGNVRKLPDLSKPLHKGGYGMYYHFDYVGGPRNSKWINISPIQRVWEQMNLSYEHKVDKVWVVNVGDLKPMEFPISFFLEMAWNPKQFNSKNLLKYTERWAAQQFGGKYAKEIARMINLYSKYNRRVTPETLNSKTFSLENYHEFETVLNDYRALAVDALHLKEQIPAEYQDAYYQLVLYPIDACSNLYEMYYAVAKNRELAAKFDLKANYYADKVKECFERNAYLDHKYNNEIAGGKWQHMMDQMRIGYKTWADGKENIMPEVTYVYDDNAAKEKVFREKDGYVSIEAENFARMNNSDRIHWEVIPDFGKTKSGVTTFPQNIYPKSDENIYLEYDINFESKGEFEVQLLLAPTLNFNHNKGLRYEISFDGGTPQVVNFNGHYRGELGRWQSEHIIKSITKHQISQPGKHTLRFRVLEPGIVLEKILINTGGLQPSYLGAPESEISGK
;
A
#
# COMPACT_ATOMS: atom_id res chain seq x y z
N MET A 1 -81.67 20.50 -5.67
CA MET A 1 -80.23 20.82 -5.67
C MET A 1 -79.82 21.01 -4.21
N LYS A 2 -79.11 20.04 -3.63
CA LYS A 2 -77.67 20.13 -3.23
C LYS A 2 -77.46 21.28 -2.21
N THR A 3 -76.96 21.12 -0.98
CA THR A 3 -76.17 20.06 -0.34
C THR A 3 -76.13 20.33 1.18
N ILE A 4 -76.14 19.28 2.00
CA ILE A 4 -75.96 19.32 3.45
C ILE A 4 -74.46 19.42 3.78
N PHE A 5 -74.08 20.35 4.64
CA PHE A 5 -72.73 20.51 5.19
C PHE A 5 -72.55 19.54 6.36
N ASN A 6 -71.64 18.56 6.23
CA ASN A 6 -71.17 17.72 7.33
C ASN A 6 -69.75 18.12 7.70
N CYS A 7 -69.56 18.55 8.96
CA CYS A 7 -68.26 18.73 9.59
C CYS A 7 -67.65 17.36 9.95
N PHE A 8 -66.50 17.03 9.38
CA PHE A 8 -65.62 15.98 9.89
C PHE A 8 -64.34 16.64 10.44
N SER A 9 -64.19 16.64 11.77
CA SER A 9 -62.91 16.95 12.42
C SER A 9 -61.98 15.75 12.26
N LEU A 10 -60.96 15.89 11.41
CA LEU A 10 -59.88 14.91 11.29
C LEU A 10 -58.83 15.20 12.37
N LEU A 11 -58.78 14.34 13.39
CA LEU A 11 -57.70 14.34 14.39
C LEU A 11 -56.43 13.80 13.70
N ILE A 12 -55.49 14.68 13.34
CA ILE A 12 -54.18 14.28 12.82
C ILE A 12 -53.31 13.87 14.02
N THR A 13 -53.20 12.57 14.25
CA THR A 13 -52.19 12.00 15.13
C THR A 13 -50.83 12.13 14.44
N LEU A 14 -50.05 13.14 14.82
CA LEU A 14 -48.65 13.27 14.39
C LEU A 14 -47.84 12.12 15.01
N VAL A 15 -47.67 11.03 14.25
CA VAL A 15 -46.67 10.00 14.57
C VAL A 15 -45.32 10.62 14.21
N PHE A 16 -44.57 11.08 15.21
CA PHE A 16 -43.15 11.39 15.06
C PHE A 16 -42.43 10.09 14.69
N THR A 17 -42.26 9.82 13.40
CA THR A 17 -41.32 8.81 12.93
C THR A 17 -39.91 9.32 13.24
N THR A 18 -39.32 8.81 14.31
CA THR A 18 -37.89 8.97 14.59
C THR A 18 -37.11 8.39 13.41
N ILE A 19 -36.41 9.26 12.67
CA ILE A 19 -35.58 8.86 11.54
C ILE A 19 -34.43 8.01 12.08
N VAL A 20 -34.41 6.73 11.71
CA VAL A 20 -33.25 5.84 11.92
C VAL A 20 -32.14 6.32 11.00
N LYS A 21 -31.00 6.72 11.57
CA LYS A 21 -29.82 7.17 10.81
C LYS A 21 -28.76 6.08 10.83
N ALA A 22 -28.32 5.66 9.63
CA ALA A 22 -27.09 4.86 9.49
C ALA A 22 -25.92 5.72 9.98
N ALA A 23 -25.02 5.18 10.80
CA ALA A 23 -24.04 5.86 11.66
C ALA A 23 -23.52 7.25 11.22
N ASP A 24 -24.39 8.25 11.31
CA ASP A 24 -24.03 9.66 11.43
C ASP A 24 -23.21 9.79 12.72
N PRO A 25 -22.17 10.65 12.76
CA PRO A 25 -21.36 10.83 13.96
C PRO A 25 -22.23 11.24 15.15
N PHE A 26 -22.40 10.34 16.11
CA PHE A 26 -23.24 10.54 17.30
C PHE A 26 -22.47 11.06 18.49
N ILE A 27 -21.14 11.02 18.45
CA ILE A 27 -20.28 11.72 19.40
C ILE A 27 -19.96 13.13 18.89
N SER A 28 -19.90 14.07 19.82
CA SER A 28 -19.41 15.43 19.60
C SER A 28 -18.48 15.81 20.75
N PHE A 29 -17.44 16.59 20.44
CA PHE A 29 -16.56 17.19 21.44
C PHE A 29 -16.94 18.64 21.75
N THR A 30 -17.99 19.15 21.09
CA THR A 30 -18.62 20.44 21.37
C THR A 30 -20.07 20.23 21.80
N LYS A 31 -20.49 20.99 22.82
CA LYS A 31 -21.85 20.95 23.35
C LYS A 31 -22.84 21.52 22.33
N THR A 32 -23.96 20.84 22.14
CA THR A 32 -25.07 21.32 21.30
C THR A 32 -26.39 21.20 22.05
N GLU A 33 -27.43 21.94 21.65
CA GLU A 33 -28.73 21.93 22.33
C GLU A 33 -29.37 20.52 22.39
N ASN A 34 -29.11 19.69 21.38
CA ASN A 34 -29.61 18.31 21.28
C ASN A 34 -28.60 17.25 21.74
N SER A 35 -27.76 17.56 22.73
CA SER A 35 -26.75 16.63 23.24
C SER A 35 -26.93 16.24 24.71
N VAL A 36 -26.47 15.05 25.04
CA VAL A 36 -26.39 14.46 26.37
C VAL A 36 -24.93 14.48 26.82
N VAL A 37 -24.67 14.88 28.05
CA VAL A 37 -23.30 14.92 28.58
C VAL A 37 -22.82 13.50 28.88
N LEU A 38 -21.86 12.99 28.11
CA LEU A 38 -21.18 11.73 28.45
C LEU A 38 -20.07 11.97 29.48
N LYS A 39 -19.25 13.00 29.24
CA LYS A 39 -18.15 13.39 30.12
C LYS A 39 -17.92 14.91 30.04
N GLU A 40 -17.80 15.55 31.20
CA GLU A 40 -17.24 16.89 31.41
C GLU A 40 -16.28 16.83 32.63
N LEU A 41 -15.56 17.92 32.92
CA LEU A 41 -14.76 18.04 34.13
C LEU A 41 -15.64 17.77 35.37
N ASN A 42 -15.25 16.83 36.24
CA ASN A 42 -15.99 16.39 37.45
C ASN A 42 -17.28 15.54 37.25
N SER A 43 -17.68 15.18 36.02
CA SER A 43 -18.78 14.22 35.83
C SER A 43 -18.31 12.76 35.95
N GLY A 44 -19.08 11.93 36.66
CA GLY A 44 -18.85 10.48 36.70
C GLY A 44 -19.44 9.79 35.47
N LEU A 45 -18.69 8.84 34.88
CA LEU A 45 -19.16 7.94 33.82
C LEU A 45 -19.13 6.51 34.35
N MET A 46 -20.24 5.80 34.20
CA MET A 46 -20.38 4.41 34.61
C MET A 46 -20.78 3.56 33.41
N LEU A 47 -20.21 2.36 33.32
CA LEU A 47 -20.66 1.32 32.41
C LEU A 47 -21.47 0.30 33.20
N PHE A 48 -22.59 -0.13 32.67
CA PHE A 48 -23.43 -1.17 33.25
C PHE A 48 -23.56 -2.35 32.28
N SER A 49 -23.32 -3.56 32.80
CA SER A 49 -23.63 -4.82 32.13
C SER A 49 -24.15 -5.81 33.17
N ASP A 50 -25.15 -6.62 32.82
CA ASP A 50 -25.68 -7.63 33.74
C ASP A 50 -24.57 -8.61 34.15
N SER A 51 -24.57 -9.09 35.40
CA SER A 51 -23.50 -9.96 35.93
C SER A 51 -23.38 -11.32 35.22
N ASP A 52 -24.44 -11.76 34.54
CA ASP A 52 -24.54 -12.98 33.76
C ASP A 52 -24.34 -12.74 32.24
N SER A 53 -23.81 -11.57 31.84
CA SER A 53 -23.47 -11.26 30.45
C SER A 53 -22.41 -12.21 29.88
N ASP A 54 -22.47 -12.45 28.56
CA ASP A 54 -21.47 -13.27 27.85
C ASP A 54 -20.05 -12.74 28.08
N LYS A 55 -19.08 -13.65 28.26
CA LYS A 55 -17.68 -13.30 28.55
C LYS A 55 -17.05 -12.45 27.45
N GLY A 56 -17.40 -12.67 26.19
CA GLY A 56 -16.93 -11.86 25.06
C GLY A 56 -17.44 -10.43 25.12
N ILE A 57 -18.70 -10.24 25.53
CA ILE A 57 -19.29 -8.91 25.76
C ILE A 57 -18.55 -8.23 26.91
N LEU A 58 -18.36 -8.91 28.05
CA LEU A 58 -17.65 -8.34 29.20
C LEU A 58 -16.20 -7.94 28.86
N ARG A 59 -15.52 -8.73 28.03
CA ARG A 59 -14.19 -8.39 27.49
C ARG A 59 -14.24 -7.13 26.62
N ALA A 60 -15.22 -6.99 25.74
CA ALA A 60 -15.41 -5.77 24.95
C ALA A 60 -15.75 -4.56 25.84
N VAL A 61 -16.54 -4.74 26.90
CA VAL A 61 -16.82 -3.69 27.91
C VAL A 61 -15.54 -3.25 28.63
N ALA A 62 -14.65 -4.18 28.99
CA ALA A 62 -13.36 -3.85 29.57
C ALA A 62 -12.48 -3.06 28.58
N ASN A 63 -12.50 -3.42 27.29
CA ASN A 63 -11.84 -2.64 26.24
C ASN A 63 -12.41 -1.22 26.15
N LEU A 64 -13.74 -1.06 26.22
CA LEU A 64 -14.38 0.26 26.24
C LEU A 64 -13.99 1.08 27.49
N GLN A 65 -13.87 0.47 28.67
CA GLN A 65 -13.34 1.17 29.85
C GLN A 65 -11.92 1.68 29.60
N SER A 66 -11.05 0.83 29.03
CA SER A 66 -9.67 1.21 28.69
C SER A 66 -9.66 2.33 27.64
N ASP A 67 -10.53 2.26 26.64
CA ASP A 67 -10.63 3.26 25.58
C ASP A 67 -11.09 4.62 26.13
N PHE A 68 -12.09 4.65 27.03
CA PHE A 68 -12.44 5.88 27.74
C PHE A 68 -11.31 6.41 28.61
N GLN A 69 -10.53 5.55 29.26
CA GLN A 69 -9.35 5.96 30.02
C GLN A 69 -8.28 6.58 29.10
N LYS A 70 -8.04 5.98 27.93
CA LYS A 70 -7.11 6.53 26.92
C LYS A 70 -7.58 7.91 26.43
N VAL A 71 -8.87 8.11 26.19
CA VAL A 71 -9.42 9.39 25.69
C VAL A 71 -9.52 10.45 26.79
N THR A 72 -10.07 10.12 27.96
CA THR A 72 -10.44 11.11 29.00
C THR A 72 -9.46 11.19 30.17
N GLY A 73 -8.52 10.25 30.27
CA GLY A 73 -7.62 10.10 31.42
C GLY A 73 -8.27 9.45 32.65
N VAL A 74 -9.59 9.24 32.64
CA VAL A 74 -10.34 8.64 33.77
C VAL A 74 -10.96 7.33 33.33
N GLN A 75 -10.74 6.27 34.09
CA GLN A 75 -11.36 4.97 33.84
C GLN A 75 -12.81 4.97 34.36
N PRO A 76 -13.82 4.69 33.51
CA PRO A 76 -15.20 4.57 33.96
C PRO A 76 -15.37 3.42 34.97
N THR A 77 -16.28 3.55 35.92
CA THR A 77 -16.61 2.44 36.84
C THR A 77 -17.53 1.44 36.15
N LEU A 78 -17.19 0.15 36.19
CA LEU A 78 -18.08 -0.94 35.73
C LEU A 78 -18.94 -1.41 36.90
N ILE A 79 -20.26 -1.39 36.72
CA ILE A 79 -21.24 -1.85 37.70
C ILE A 79 -22.16 -2.91 37.09
N SER A 80 -22.67 -3.81 37.94
CA SER A 80 -23.62 -4.87 37.55
C SER A 80 -24.95 -4.80 38.29
N GLN A 81 -25.07 -3.85 39.21
CA GLN A 81 -26.30 -3.53 39.94
C GLN A 81 -26.46 -2.01 39.98
N ASN A 82 -27.69 -1.54 39.79
CA ASN A 82 -27.97 -0.11 39.84
C ASN A 82 -27.88 0.36 41.29
N SER A 83 -26.85 1.15 41.61
CA SER A 83 -26.63 1.73 42.93
C SER A 83 -27.37 3.07 43.14
N GLY A 84 -28.09 3.58 42.13
CA GLY A 84 -28.74 4.89 42.18
C GLY A 84 -27.76 6.08 42.23
N ALA A 85 -26.48 5.85 41.94
CA ALA A 85 -25.43 6.86 42.05
C ALA A 85 -25.52 7.90 40.90
N GLY A 86 -25.29 9.17 41.25
CA GLY A 86 -25.33 10.30 40.29
C GLY A 86 -24.15 10.28 39.32
N GLY A 87 -24.42 10.03 38.04
CA GLY A 87 -23.46 10.05 36.95
C GLY A 87 -24.10 9.59 35.64
N MET A 88 -23.46 9.83 34.49
CA MET A 88 -23.95 9.33 33.21
C MET A 88 -23.73 7.81 33.13
N LEU A 89 -24.77 7.08 32.72
CA LEU A 89 -24.76 5.63 32.65
C LEU A 89 -24.77 5.16 31.19
N ILE A 90 -23.88 4.24 30.82
CA ILE A 90 -23.94 3.49 29.57
C ILE A 90 -24.38 2.06 29.89
N ILE A 91 -25.58 1.67 29.48
CA ILE A 91 -26.16 0.34 29.69
C ILE A 91 -25.86 -0.52 28.46
N ILE A 92 -25.26 -1.68 28.66
CA ILE A 92 -24.78 -2.56 27.59
C ILE A 92 -25.38 -3.94 27.77
N GLY A 93 -25.91 -4.54 26.69
CA GLY A 93 -26.41 -5.92 26.76
C GLY A 93 -26.96 -6.49 25.46
N GLU A 94 -27.12 -7.82 25.46
CA GLU A 94 -27.70 -8.60 24.36
C GLU A 94 -29.21 -8.77 24.58
N ALA A 95 -30.03 -8.45 23.57
CA ALA A 95 -31.47 -8.64 23.62
C ALA A 95 -31.82 -10.13 23.76
N GLY A 96 -32.76 -10.47 24.65
CA GLY A 96 -33.14 -11.86 24.94
C GLY A 96 -32.24 -12.60 25.95
N LYS A 97 -31.09 -12.01 26.34
CA LYS A 97 -30.22 -12.55 27.41
C LYS A 97 -29.99 -11.56 28.55
N SER A 98 -29.91 -10.27 28.25
CA SER A 98 -29.80 -9.21 29.25
C SER A 98 -31.19 -8.88 29.82
N LYS A 99 -31.36 -9.14 31.12
CA LYS A 99 -32.59 -8.81 31.86
C LYS A 99 -32.87 -7.31 31.81
N THR A 100 -31.81 -6.51 31.85
CA THR A 100 -31.88 -5.05 31.81
C THR A 100 -32.36 -4.55 30.45
N ILE A 101 -31.79 -5.05 29.35
CA ILE A 101 -32.24 -4.70 27.98
C ILE A 101 -33.67 -5.19 27.72
N ASP A 102 -34.01 -6.41 28.13
CA ASP A 102 -35.36 -6.95 27.94
C ASP A 102 -36.42 -6.19 28.74
N ALA A 103 -36.08 -5.67 29.92
CA ALA A 103 -36.96 -4.80 30.70
C ALA A 103 -37.23 -3.47 29.96
N LEU A 104 -36.21 -2.87 29.35
CA LEU A 104 -36.35 -1.65 28.54
C LEU A 104 -37.20 -1.89 27.28
N ILE A 105 -37.05 -3.05 26.63
CA ILE A 105 -37.89 -3.47 25.50
C ILE A 105 -39.34 -3.68 25.96
N LYS A 106 -39.57 -4.39 27.07
CA LYS A 106 -40.90 -4.62 27.63
C LYS A 106 -41.60 -3.31 28.02
N ALA A 107 -40.84 -2.35 28.52
CA ALA A 107 -41.31 -1.00 28.84
C ALA A 107 -41.49 -0.10 27.59
N LYS A 108 -41.27 -0.61 26.38
CA LYS A 108 -41.34 0.11 25.10
C LYS A 108 -40.41 1.34 25.02
N LYS A 109 -39.32 1.34 25.78
CA LYS A 109 -38.26 2.37 25.70
C LYS A 109 -37.24 2.08 24.61
N ILE A 110 -37.13 0.80 24.24
CA ILE A 110 -36.41 0.31 23.07
C ILE A 110 -37.42 -0.39 22.18
N ASP A 111 -37.39 -0.13 20.88
CA ASP A 111 -38.18 -0.89 19.92
C ASP A 111 -37.57 -2.29 19.74
N GLY A 112 -38.21 -3.31 20.35
CA GLY A 112 -37.77 -4.70 20.26
C GLY A 112 -37.73 -5.24 18.82
N ASN A 113 -38.58 -4.75 17.92
CA ASN A 113 -38.61 -5.19 16.52
C ASN A 113 -37.35 -4.77 15.75
N SER A 114 -36.68 -3.72 16.23
CA SER A 114 -35.46 -3.22 15.62
C SER A 114 -34.23 -4.11 15.91
N ILE A 115 -34.30 -5.01 16.90
CA ILE A 115 -33.13 -5.81 17.37
C ILE A 115 -33.42 -7.32 17.43
N LYS A 116 -34.59 -7.75 17.92
CA LYS A 116 -34.85 -9.18 18.19
C LYS A 116 -34.86 -9.99 16.89
N GLY A 117 -34.10 -11.08 16.86
CA GLY A 117 -34.01 -11.99 15.71
C GLY A 117 -33.22 -11.43 14.53
N LYS A 118 -32.51 -10.32 14.71
CA LYS A 118 -31.61 -9.72 13.72
C LYS A 118 -30.22 -10.35 13.80
N ASN A 119 -29.48 -10.34 12.71
CA ASN A 119 -28.12 -10.87 12.67
C ASN A 119 -27.10 -9.75 12.89
N GLU A 120 -26.31 -9.87 13.96
CA GLU A 120 -25.15 -9.02 14.30
C GLU A 120 -25.45 -7.51 14.31
N LYS A 121 -26.70 -7.14 14.53
CA LYS A 121 -27.15 -5.75 14.56
C LYS A 121 -27.01 -5.19 15.97
N TYR A 122 -26.77 -3.89 16.06
CA TYR A 122 -26.84 -3.15 17.31
C TYR A 122 -27.67 -1.89 17.16
N ILE A 123 -28.11 -1.33 18.29
CA ILE A 123 -28.56 0.05 18.39
C ILE A 123 -27.79 0.77 19.49
N ILE A 124 -27.53 2.05 19.28
CA ILE A 124 -27.03 2.98 20.30
C ILE A 124 -28.04 4.12 20.40
N GLN A 125 -28.60 4.35 21.57
CA GLN A 125 -29.58 5.41 21.77
C GLN A 125 -29.56 6.00 23.17
N ASN A 126 -29.94 7.28 23.30
CA ASN A 126 -30.22 7.86 24.61
C ASN A 126 -31.63 7.46 25.07
N ILE A 127 -31.79 7.16 26.36
CA ILE A 127 -33.07 6.83 26.99
C ILE A 127 -33.26 7.70 28.23
N SER A 128 -34.41 8.37 28.31
CA SER A 128 -34.83 9.07 29.52
C SER A 128 -35.48 8.12 30.52
N ASN A 129 -35.16 8.32 31.80
CA ASN A 129 -35.67 7.58 32.94
C ASN A 129 -35.59 6.05 32.79
N PRO A 130 -34.47 5.42 32.39
CA PRO A 130 -34.42 3.99 32.07
C PRO A 130 -34.90 3.11 33.23
N PHE A 131 -34.48 3.42 34.46
CA PHE A 131 -34.91 2.79 35.72
C PHE A 131 -35.06 3.85 36.84
N PRO A 132 -35.72 3.53 37.97
CA PRO A 132 -35.77 4.44 39.11
C PRO A 132 -34.37 4.92 39.54
N GLY A 133 -34.22 6.22 39.76
CA GLY A 133 -32.95 6.84 40.18
C GLY A 133 -31.99 7.21 39.05
N VAL A 134 -32.28 6.89 37.78
CA VAL A 134 -31.47 7.28 36.61
C VAL A 134 -32.30 8.17 35.71
N SER A 135 -31.91 9.43 35.52
CA SER A 135 -32.66 10.41 34.71
C SER A 135 -32.45 10.24 33.20
N GLU A 136 -31.24 9.90 32.78
CA GLU A 136 -30.86 9.66 31.38
C GLU A 136 -29.70 8.66 31.32
N ALA A 137 -29.70 7.81 30.30
CA ALA A 137 -28.62 6.87 30.01
C ALA A 137 -28.42 6.71 28.51
N ILE A 138 -27.23 6.27 28.11
CA ILE A 138 -27.00 5.75 26.77
C ILE A 138 -27.13 4.23 26.82
N VAL A 139 -27.82 3.64 25.85
CA VAL A 139 -27.99 2.19 25.75
C VAL A 139 -27.32 1.68 24.49
N ILE A 140 -26.48 0.66 24.65
CA ILE A 140 -25.90 -0.15 23.57
C ILE A 140 -26.55 -1.53 23.66
N ALA A 141 -27.47 -1.82 22.73
CA ALA A 141 -28.20 -3.08 22.71
C ALA A 141 -27.93 -3.85 21.41
N GLY A 142 -27.40 -5.06 21.51
CA GLY A 142 -27.14 -5.95 20.38
C GLY A 142 -28.24 -7.00 20.18
N SER A 143 -28.38 -7.49 18.95
CA SER A 143 -29.27 -8.60 18.59
C SER A 143 -28.74 -9.96 19.03
N ASP A 144 -27.43 -10.06 19.11
CA ASP A 144 -26.66 -11.21 19.56
C ASP A 144 -25.33 -10.74 20.18
N LYS A 145 -24.46 -11.70 20.52
CA LYS A 145 -23.13 -11.44 21.08
C LYS A 145 -22.31 -10.47 20.22
N ARG A 146 -22.17 -10.75 18.93
CA ARG A 146 -21.33 -9.97 18.02
C ARG A 146 -21.94 -8.61 17.74
N GLY A 147 -23.26 -8.51 17.57
CA GLY A 147 -23.95 -7.22 17.48
C GLY A 147 -23.65 -6.34 18.70
N THR A 148 -23.72 -6.89 19.91
CA THR A 148 -23.39 -6.14 21.13
C THR A 148 -21.93 -5.67 21.14
N ILE A 149 -20.99 -6.54 20.76
CA ILE A 149 -19.56 -6.23 20.64
C ILE A 149 -19.31 -5.12 19.60
N TYR A 150 -19.98 -5.16 18.44
CA TYR A 150 -19.85 -4.13 17.42
C TYR A 150 -20.40 -2.77 17.87
N GLY A 151 -21.51 -2.75 18.61
CA GLY A 151 -22.01 -1.50 19.21
C GLY A 151 -21.05 -0.91 20.24
N ILE A 152 -20.36 -1.75 21.01
CA ILE A 152 -19.31 -1.32 21.94
C ILE A 152 -18.13 -0.71 21.18
N TYR A 153 -17.62 -1.38 20.14
CA TYR A 153 -16.49 -0.86 19.38
C TYR A 153 -16.83 0.33 18.49
N GLU A 154 -18.08 0.47 18.05
CA GLU A 154 -18.56 1.70 17.42
C GLU A 154 -18.49 2.88 18.39
N MET A 155 -18.88 2.70 19.66
CA MET A 155 -18.69 3.72 20.69
C MET A 155 -17.20 4.05 20.86
N SER A 156 -16.32 3.05 20.98
CA SER A 156 -14.86 3.25 21.06
C SER A 156 -14.32 4.06 19.87
N GLN A 157 -14.76 3.73 18.65
CA GLN A 157 -14.34 4.43 17.45
C GLN A 157 -14.81 5.90 17.45
N GLN A 158 -16.06 6.15 17.82
CA GLN A 158 -16.66 7.48 17.81
C GLN A 158 -16.12 8.39 18.92
N ILE A 159 -15.64 7.84 20.04
CA ILE A 159 -14.92 8.63 21.06
C ILE A 159 -13.46 8.94 20.67
N GLY A 160 -12.96 8.36 19.56
CA GLY A 160 -11.66 8.67 18.98
C GLY A 160 -10.61 7.56 19.01
N VAL A 161 -10.98 6.30 19.34
CA VAL A 161 -10.04 5.18 19.32
C VAL A 161 -10.12 4.44 17.99
N SER A 162 -9.13 4.64 17.12
CA SER A 162 -9.02 3.90 15.85
C SER A 162 -8.93 2.38 16.07
N PRO A 163 -9.52 1.54 15.18
CA PRO A 163 -9.20 0.11 15.13
C PRO A 163 -7.71 -0.19 15.08
N TRP A 164 -6.93 0.74 14.49
CA TRP A 164 -5.49 0.63 14.28
C TRP A 164 -4.64 1.22 15.42
N TYR A 165 -5.24 1.60 16.56
CA TYR A 165 -4.50 2.20 17.69
C TYR A 165 -3.31 1.34 18.17
N TYR A 166 -3.48 0.01 18.14
CA TYR A 166 -2.41 -0.93 18.46
C TYR A 166 -1.66 -1.40 17.21
N TRP A 167 -2.34 -1.66 16.10
CA TRP A 167 -1.74 -2.30 14.93
C TRP A 167 -1.00 -1.36 13.97
N ALA A 168 -1.17 -0.04 14.13
CA ALA A 168 -0.43 0.97 13.39
C ALA A 168 -0.14 2.24 14.21
N ASP A 169 -0.05 2.10 15.53
CA ASP A 169 0.33 3.16 16.49
C ASP A 169 -0.46 4.47 16.35
N VAL A 170 -1.71 4.38 15.88
CA VAL A 170 -2.57 5.55 15.72
C VAL A 170 -2.85 6.13 17.10
N PRO A 171 -2.43 7.36 17.40
CA PRO A 171 -2.57 7.92 18.74
C PRO A 171 -4.04 8.18 19.07
N VAL A 172 -4.36 8.07 20.35
CA VAL A 172 -5.69 8.39 20.87
C VAL A 172 -5.68 9.83 21.39
N GLU A 173 -6.37 10.72 20.70
CA GLU A 173 -6.49 12.13 21.10
C GLU A 173 -7.16 12.26 22.47
N LYS A 174 -6.56 13.07 23.36
CA LYS A 174 -7.17 13.39 24.65
C LYS A 174 -8.35 14.33 24.47
N LYS A 175 -9.46 14.04 25.15
CA LYS A 175 -10.68 14.85 25.14
C LYS A 175 -11.19 15.07 26.56
N GLU A 176 -11.36 16.33 26.93
CA GLU A 176 -11.94 16.71 28.23
C GLU A 176 -13.47 16.55 28.26
N ASN A 177 -14.11 16.87 27.13
CA ASN A 177 -15.56 16.91 27.00
C ASN A 177 -16.03 15.98 25.90
N ILE A 178 -17.01 15.13 26.22
CA ILE A 178 -17.64 14.20 25.30
C ILE A 178 -19.15 14.31 25.45
N TYR A 179 -19.83 14.49 24.32
CA TYR A 179 -21.28 14.63 24.25
C TYR A 179 -21.86 13.61 23.28
N PHE A 180 -23.01 13.04 23.64
CA PHE A 180 -23.80 12.16 22.77
C PHE A 180 -24.94 12.95 22.13
N LYS A 181 -25.03 12.97 20.81
CA LYS A 181 -26.15 13.59 20.07
C LYS A 181 -27.39 12.72 20.21
N LYS A 182 -28.48 13.25 20.75
CA LYS A 182 -29.73 12.50 20.97
C LYS A 182 -30.23 11.87 19.67
N GLY A 183 -30.65 10.61 19.73
CA GLY A 183 -31.06 9.84 18.55
C GLY A 183 -30.90 8.33 18.72
N ILE A 184 -31.21 7.60 17.65
CA ILE A 184 -31.05 6.16 17.53
C ILE A 184 -30.10 5.89 16.36
N TYR A 185 -28.99 5.21 16.65
CA TYR A 185 -27.92 4.93 15.69
C TYR A 185 -27.72 3.42 15.55
N THR A 186 -27.46 2.98 14.33
CA THR A 186 -27.24 1.58 13.97
C THR A 186 -26.54 1.51 12.62
N ASP A 187 -25.75 0.47 12.38
CA ASP A 187 -25.25 0.17 11.04
C ASP A 187 -26.13 -0.84 10.27
N GLY A 188 -27.29 -1.21 10.84
CA GLY A 188 -28.13 -2.26 10.29
C GLY A 188 -27.56 -3.66 10.53
N GLU A 189 -27.99 -4.61 9.70
CA GLU A 189 -27.42 -5.97 9.64
C GLU A 189 -26.28 -5.95 8.61
N PRO A 190 -25.18 -6.70 8.82
CA PRO A 190 -24.13 -6.81 7.82
C PRO A 190 -24.69 -7.48 6.56
N ALA A 191 -24.30 -6.96 5.40
CA ALA A 191 -24.72 -7.50 4.11
C ALA A 191 -24.07 -8.85 3.79
N VAL A 192 -22.84 -9.07 4.26
CA VAL A 192 -22.12 -10.34 4.11
C VAL A 192 -22.08 -11.08 5.45
N GLU A 193 -22.40 -12.37 5.47
CA GLU A 193 -22.56 -13.16 6.72
C GLU A 193 -21.23 -13.45 7.46
N TYR A 194 -20.22 -13.97 6.76
CA TYR A 194 -18.87 -14.23 7.27
C TYR A 194 -17.88 -13.25 6.62
N ARG A 195 -17.20 -12.43 7.42
CA ARG A 195 -16.35 -11.33 6.95
C ARG A 195 -15.01 -11.41 7.67
N GLY A 196 -13.94 -11.64 6.92
CA GLY A 196 -12.69 -12.04 7.54
C GLY A 196 -11.44 -11.85 6.72
N ILE A 197 -10.34 -12.27 7.33
CA ILE A 197 -8.99 -12.25 6.78
C ILE A 197 -8.37 -13.65 6.85
N PHE A 198 -7.38 -13.88 6.01
CA PHE A 198 -6.49 -15.04 6.08
C PHE A 198 -5.06 -14.54 6.31
N LEU A 199 -4.49 -14.91 7.46
CA LEU A 199 -3.06 -14.75 7.71
C LEU A 199 -2.33 -15.86 6.97
N ASN A 200 -1.58 -15.51 5.94
CA ASN A 200 -0.86 -16.46 5.08
C ASN A 200 0.48 -15.86 4.69
N ASP A 201 1.32 -16.66 4.04
CA ASP A 201 2.61 -16.20 3.51
C ASP A 201 3.49 -15.59 4.62
N GLU A 202 3.24 -15.99 5.88
CA GLU A 202 3.52 -15.22 7.09
C GLU A 202 4.98 -15.28 7.57
N GLU A 203 5.85 -15.91 6.78
CA GLU A 203 7.28 -16.01 7.04
C GLU A 203 8.05 -15.28 5.94
N PRO A 204 9.10 -14.50 6.27
CA PRO A 204 9.71 -14.37 7.60
C PRO A 204 9.07 -13.30 8.50
N SER A 205 8.19 -12.45 7.98
CA SER A 205 7.83 -11.19 8.64
C SER A 205 6.92 -11.35 9.86
N LEU A 206 5.64 -11.68 9.68
CA LEU A 206 4.66 -11.79 10.77
C LEU A 206 5.06 -12.86 11.78
N GLY A 207 5.57 -14.00 11.31
CA GLY A 207 6.10 -15.07 12.13
C GLY A 207 7.29 -14.62 12.98
N GLY A 208 8.23 -13.88 12.38
CA GLY A 208 9.38 -13.28 13.08
C GLY A 208 8.93 -12.32 14.18
N TRP A 209 8.03 -11.40 13.83
CA TRP A 209 7.48 -10.43 14.76
C TRP A 209 6.69 -11.08 15.91
N ALA A 210 5.85 -12.06 15.61
CA ALA A 210 5.04 -12.76 16.62
C ALA A 210 5.93 -13.54 17.60
N ARG A 211 7.02 -14.13 17.12
CA ARG A 211 8.03 -14.78 17.98
C ARG A 211 8.73 -13.77 18.88
N ALA A 212 9.17 -12.63 18.35
CA ALA A 212 9.83 -11.58 19.13
C ALA A 212 8.90 -10.95 20.17
N THR A 213 7.62 -10.74 19.83
CA THR A 213 6.67 -9.98 20.66
C THR A 213 5.87 -10.84 21.65
N PHE A 214 5.44 -12.03 21.23
CA PHE A 214 4.54 -12.89 22.00
C PHE A 214 5.12 -14.26 22.35
N GLY A 215 6.36 -14.55 21.92
CA GLY A 215 6.95 -15.88 22.03
C GLY A 215 6.42 -16.89 21.01
N GLY A 216 5.68 -16.44 19.99
CA GLY A 216 5.14 -17.25 18.91
C GLY A 216 3.73 -16.85 18.50
N ILE A 217 3.18 -17.54 17.50
CA ILE A 217 1.79 -17.39 17.05
C ILE A 217 0.88 -18.20 18.00
N ASN A 218 0.57 -17.62 19.16
CA ASN A 218 -0.20 -18.24 20.24
C ASN A 218 -1.44 -17.39 20.62
N SER A 219 -2.14 -17.75 21.70
CA SER A 219 -3.38 -17.06 22.10
C SER A 219 -3.18 -15.58 22.43
N LYS A 220 -2.00 -15.16 22.90
CA LYS A 220 -1.69 -13.74 23.15
C LYS A 220 -1.59 -12.93 21.85
N PHE A 221 -0.98 -13.52 20.82
CA PHE A 221 -0.95 -12.95 19.47
C PHE A 221 -2.38 -12.88 18.90
N TYR A 222 -3.11 -13.99 18.96
CA TYR A 222 -4.46 -14.06 18.40
C TYR A 222 -5.47 -13.17 19.12
N GLU A 223 -5.32 -12.93 20.43
CA GLU A 223 -6.14 -11.95 21.15
C GLU A 223 -6.08 -10.57 20.47
N LYS A 224 -4.89 -10.14 20.03
CA LYS A 224 -4.69 -8.87 19.33
C LYS A 224 -5.26 -8.88 17.92
N VAL A 225 -5.17 -10.01 17.21
CA VAL A 225 -5.77 -10.16 15.87
C VAL A 225 -7.31 -10.15 15.97
N PHE A 226 -7.87 -10.87 16.94
CA PHE A 226 -9.32 -10.95 17.17
C PHE A 226 -9.91 -9.61 17.59
N GLU A 227 -9.23 -8.87 18.48
CA GLU A 227 -9.63 -7.50 18.84
C GLU A 227 -9.72 -6.61 17.59
N LEU A 228 -8.71 -6.67 16.71
CA LEU A 228 -8.68 -5.88 15.47
C LEU A 228 -9.83 -6.24 14.52
N ILE A 229 -10.04 -7.54 14.26
CA ILE A 229 -11.14 -8.02 13.40
C ILE A 229 -12.49 -7.51 13.93
N LEU A 230 -12.72 -7.62 15.24
CA LEU A 230 -13.98 -7.18 15.87
C LEU A 230 -14.15 -5.65 15.81
N ARG A 231 -13.07 -4.88 16.02
CA ARG A 231 -13.09 -3.41 15.89
C ARG A 231 -13.41 -2.97 14.46
N MET A 232 -13.04 -3.76 13.45
CA MET A 232 -13.40 -3.55 12.03
C MET A 232 -14.71 -4.24 11.63
N LYS A 233 -15.48 -4.77 12.60
CA LYS A 233 -16.78 -5.44 12.40
C LYS A 233 -16.70 -6.71 11.51
N GLY A 234 -15.53 -7.33 11.45
CA GLY A 234 -15.36 -8.70 10.95
C GLY A 234 -15.73 -9.74 12.02
N ASN A 235 -15.93 -10.98 11.59
CA ASN A 235 -16.25 -12.11 12.47
C ASN A 235 -15.52 -13.41 12.10
N TYR A 236 -14.74 -13.43 11.01
CA TYR A 236 -14.18 -14.66 10.44
C TYR A 236 -12.67 -14.57 10.28
N ILE A 237 -11.97 -15.70 10.45
CA ILE A 237 -10.53 -15.78 10.20
C ILE A 237 -10.11 -17.17 9.72
N TRP A 238 -9.16 -17.19 8.78
CA TRP A 238 -8.27 -18.33 8.55
C TRP A 238 -6.92 -18.04 9.25
N PRO A 239 -6.49 -18.87 10.21
CA PRO A 239 -5.28 -18.63 10.97
C PRO A 239 -4.02 -18.89 10.13
N ALA A 240 -2.88 -18.37 10.60
CA ALA A 240 -1.57 -18.70 10.05
C ALA A 240 -1.33 -20.21 10.14
N MET A 241 -0.85 -20.81 9.03
CA MET A 241 -0.80 -22.27 8.89
C MET A 241 0.51 -22.82 8.31
N TRP A 242 1.45 -21.98 7.86
CA TRP A 242 2.73 -22.44 7.30
C TRP A 242 3.66 -22.97 8.39
N GLY A 243 3.59 -24.27 8.66
CA GLY A 243 4.28 -24.93 9.77
C GLY A 243 3.62 -24.71 11.14
N LYS A 244 2.40 -24.15 11.16
CA LYS A 244 1.60 -23.86 12.37
C LYS A 244 0.29 -24.63 12.33
N ALA A 245 -0.27 -24.92 13.51
CA ALA A 245 -1.55 -25.57 13.68
C ALA A 245 -2.32 -24.88 14.81
N PHE A 246 -3.24 -23.98 14.47
CA PHE A 246 -3.95 -23.10 15.41
C PHE A 246 -4.45 -23.79 16.69
N TYR A 247 -5.14 -24.92 16.57
CA TYR A 247 -5.70 -25.61 17.74
C TYR A 247 -4.68 -26.44 18.53
N ASP A 248 -3.53 -26.77 17.94
CA ASP A 248 -2.50 -27.63 18.54
C ASP A 248 -1.35 -26.81 19.15
N ASP A 249 -1.00 -25.67 18.55
CA ASP A 249 0.08 -24.78 19.01
C ASP A 249 -0.21 -24.13 20.37
N ASP A 250 -1.48 -23.84 20.65
CA ASP A 250 -1.94 -23.35 21.95
C ASP A 250 -3.38 -23.79 22.21
N VAL A 251 -3.60 -24.57 23.27
CA VAL A 251 -4.93 -25.07 23.67
C VAL A 251 -5.94 -23.96 23.99
N LEU A 252 -5.48 -22.74 24.26
CA LEU A 252 -6.32 -21.57 24.53
C LEU A 252 -6.83 -20.89 23.26
N ASN A 253 -6.24 -21.14 22.09
CA ASN A 253 -6.62 -20.50 20.83
C ASN A 253 -8.10 -20.70 20.49
N GLY A 254 -8.59 -21.95 20.53
CA GLY A 254 -9.98 -22.28 20.26
C GLY A 254 -10.98 -21.67 21.25
N PRO A 255 -10.81 -21.89 22.57
CA PRO A 255 -11.64 -21.26 23.60
C PRO A 255 -11.66 -19.72 23.50
N LEU A 256 -10.51 -19.09 23.26
CA LEU A 256 -10.40 -17.64 23.14
C LEU A 256 -11.18 -17.10 21.93
N ALA A 257 -11.03 -17.73 20.75
CA ALA A 257 -11.77 -17.33 19.56
C ALA A 257 -13.29 -17.36 19.81
N ASN A 258 -13.78 -18.45 20.40
CA ASN A 258 -15.19 -18.62 20.73
C ASN A 258 -15.69 -17.64 21.81
N GLU A 259 -14.86 -17.35 22.82
CA GLU A 259 -15.15 -16.34 23.84
C GLU A 259 -15.31 -14.97 23.19
N MET A 260 -14.34 -14.54 22.38
CA MET A 260 -14.35 -13.23 21.71
C MET A 260 -15.41 -13.12 20.60
N GLY A 261 -15.96 -14.24 20.14
CA GLY A 261 -16.99 -14.30 19.10
C GLY A 261 -16.43 -14.41 17.68
N ILE A 262 -15.17 -14.81 17.52
CA ILE A 262 -14.57 -15.11 16.22
C ILE A 262 -14.97 -16.51 15.75
N ILE A 263 -15.48 -16.57 14.52
CA ILE A 263 -15.79 -17.80 13.81
C ILE A 263 -14.51 -18.28 13.14
N MET A 264 -14.08 -19.48 13.47
CA MET A 264 -12.86 -20.04 12.88
C MET A 264 -13.16 -20.75 11.55
N GLY A 265 -12.28 -20.55 10.58
CA GLY A 265 -12.18 -21.37 9.37
C GLY A 265 -10.78 -21.91 9.19
N THR A 266 -10.60 -22.67 8.12
CA THR A 266 -9.31 -23.17 7.64
C THR A 266 -9.25 -22.96 6.13
N SER A 267 -8.05 -22.91 5.55
CA SER A 267 -7.90 -22.69 4.12
C SER A 267 -8.56 -23.83 3.31
N HIS A 268 -8.73 -23.60 2.01
CA HIS A 268 -9.45 -24.52 1.12
C HIS A 268 -8.85 -25.94 1.01
N HIS A 269 -7.60 -26.15 1.44
CA HIS A 269 -6.94 -27.47 1.42
C HIS A 269 -6.77 -28.08 2.82
N GLU A 270 -7.41 -27.49 3.83
CA GLU A 270 -7.32 -27.86 5.24
C GLU A 270 -8.70 -28.31 5.78
N PRO A 271 -9.23 -29.45 5.31
CA PRO A 271 -10.61 -29.83 5.60
C PRO A 271 -10.81 -30.25 7.07
N MET A 272 -12.05 -30.15 7.53
CA MET A 272 -12.51 -30.75 8.80
C MET A 272 -11.84 -30.17 10.06
N ALA A 273 -11.52 -28.87 10.04
CA ALA A 273 -10.86 -28.15 11.14
C ALA A 273 -9.49 -28.73 11.53
N GLN A 274 -8.75 -29.19 10.52
CA GLN A 274 -7.38 -29.68 10.63
C GLN A 274 -6.47 -28.83 9.76
N ALA A 275 -5.44 -28.25 10.38
CA ALA A 275 -4.39 -27.55 9.64
C ALA A 275 -3.51 -28.56 8.88
N GLN A 276 -2.79 -28.12 7.86
CA GLN A 276 -1.83 -28.99 7.17
C GLN A 276 -0.78 -29.55 8.16
N THR A 277 -0.28 -28.69 9.05
CA THR A 277 0.70 -29.09 10.08
C THR A 277 0.13 -30.14 11.05
N ASP A 278 -1.19 -30.16 11.31
CA ASP A 278 -1.81 -31.21 12.12
C ASP A 278 -1.59 -32.59 11.48
N TRP A 279 -1.66 -32.70 10.15
CA TRP A 279 -1.43 -33.96 9.43
C TRP A 279 0.00 -34.47 9.64
N HIS A 280 0.99 -33.61 9.42
CA HIS A 280 2.40 -33.97 9.60
C HIS A 280 2.73 -34.36 11.05
N ARG A 281 2.13 -33.68 12.04
CA ARG A 281 2.25 -34.04 13.46
C ARG A 281 1.56 -35.36 13.77
N TYR A 282 0.35 -35.58 13.23
CA TYR A 282 -0.43 -36.79 13.43
C TYR A 282 0.31 -38.03 12.90
N ILE A 283 0.80 -38.00 11.67
CA ILE A 283 1.52 -39.16 11.09
C ILE A 283 2.81 -39.44 11.86
N LYS A 284 3.55 -38.41 12.27
CA LYS A 284 4.77 -38.56 13.07
C LYS A 284 4.47 -39.19 14.43
N LYS A 285 3.44 -38.69 15.12
CA LYS A 285 3.02 -39.19 16.43
C LYS A 285 2.57 -40.65 16.38
N ASN A 286 1.93 -41.06 15.30
CA ASN A 286 1.38 -42.41 15.14
C ASN A 286 2.28 -43.36 14.32
N ASN A 287 3.49 -42.92 13.94
CA ASN A 287 4.42 -43.68 13.10
C ASN A 287 3.79 -44.19 11.78
N LEU A 288 3.03 -43.30 11.11
CA LEU A 288 2.35 -43.58 9.85
C LEU A 288 3.12 -42.98 8.66
N PRO A 289 3.04 -43.58 7.46
CA PRO A 289 3.62 -42.99 6.25
C PRO A 289 2.85 -41.73 5.82
N ASN A 290 3.54 -40.77 5.19
CA ASN A 290 2.90 -39.58 4.61
C ASN A 290 2.13 -39.95 3.33
N VAL A 291 0.89 -40.42 3.48
CA VAL A 291 0.00 -40.77 2.36
C VAL A 291 -1.27 -39.92 2.44
N TRP A 292 -1.23 -38.72 1.84
CA TRP A 292 -2.38 -37.84 1.66
C TRP A 292 -3.14 -38.18 0.37
N ASP A 293 -3.71 -39.38 0.33
CA ASP A 293 -4.47 -39.92 -0.80
C ASP A 293 -5.64 -40.74 -0.29
N TYR A 294 -6.87 -40.24 -0.47
CA TYR A 294 -8.07 -40.88 0.05
C TYR A 294 -8.33 -42.26 -0.55
N SER A 295 -7.89 -42.51 -1.79
CA SER A 295 -8.06 -43.82 -2.43
C SER A 295 -7.18 -44.91 -1.82
N LYS A 296 -6.08 -44.52 -1.15
CA LYS A 296 -5.10 -45.45 -0.56
C LYS A 296 -5.12 -45.45 0.97
N ASN A 297 -5.57 -44.35 1.59
CA ASN A 297 -5.41 -44.12 3.03
C ASN A 297 -6.71 -43.67 3.72
N GLU A 298 -7.87 -44.05 3.17
CA GLU A 298 -9.22 -43.64 3.59
C GLU A 298 -9.42 -43.67 5.12
N LYS A 299 -9.16 -44.80 5.77
CA LYS A 299 -9.45 -44.98 7.21
C LYS A 299 -8.65 -44.02 8.08
N VAL A 300 -7.37 -43.82 7.76
CA VAL A 300 -6.49 -42.93 8.52
C VAL A 300 -6.93 -41.48 8.36
N LEU A 301 -7.31 -41.07 7.14
CA LEU A 301 -7.81 -39.72 6.87
C LEU A 301 -9.15 -39.46 7.56
N GLN A 302 -10.06 -40.44 7.59
CA GLN A 302 -11.33 -40.32 8.32
C GLN A 302 -11.11 -40.14 9.83
N GLU A 303 -10.24 -40.94 10.45
CA GLU A 303 -9.91 -40.78 11.88
C GLU A 303 -9.22 -39.43 12.14
N PHE A 304 -8.31 -39.01 11.27
CA PHE A 304 -7.69 -37.69 11.35
C PHE A 304 -8.71 -36.55 11.29
N TRP A 305 -9.64 -36.56 10.34
CA TRP A 305 -10.70 -35.56 10.23
C TRP A 305 -11.65 -35.56 11.42
N LYS A 306 -11.98 -36.75 11.95
CA LYS A 306 -12.82 -36.89 13.13
C LYS A 306 -12.20 -36.19 14.35
N LEU A 307 -10.90 -36.33 14.57
CA LEU A 307 -10.20 -35.66 15.67
C LEU A 307 -10.30 -34.13 15.61
N GLY A 308 -10.21 -33.52 14.42
CA GLY A 308 -10.31 -32.07 14.24
C GLY A 308 -11.69 -31.53 14.63
N LEU A 309 -12.74 -32.24 14.22
CA LEU A 309 -14.10 -31.91 14.60
C LEU A 309 -14.38 -32.18 16.08
N GLU A 310 -13.88 -33.26 16.66
CA GLU A 310 -14.02 -33.54 18.09
C GLU A 310 -13.34 -32.48 18.95
N ARG A 311 -12.12 -32.09 18.59
CA ARG A 311 -11.33 -31.04 19.25
C ARG A 311 -12.06 -29.71 19.27
N SER A 312 -12.69 -29.35 18.15
CA SER A 312 -13.34 -28.04 17.97
C SER A 312 -14.85 -28.05 18.25
N LYS A 313 -15.47 -29.18 18.59
CA LYS A 313 -16.94 -29.40 18.52
C LYS A 313 -17.81 -28.34 19.20
N ASN A 314 -17.33 -27.72 20.27
CA ASN A 314 -18.09 -26.76 21.09
C ASN A 314 -17.92 -25.29 20.66
N TRP A 315 -17.16 -25.02 19.60
CA TRP A 315 -16.84 -23.66 19.14
C TRP A 315 -17.45 -23.36 17.77
N GLU A 316 -17.82 -22.10 17.57
CA GLU A 316 -18.29 -21.61 16.27
C GLU A 316 -17.20 -21.72 15.20
N LYS A 317 -17.56 -22.32 14.07
CA LYS A 317 -16.67 -22.56 12.93
C LYS A 317 -17.45 -22.72 11.65
N LEU A 318 -16.81 -22.39 10.54
CA LEU A 318 -17.25 -22.74 9.20
C LEU A 318 -16.36 -23.88 8.70
N VAL A 319 -16.91 -25.08 8.57
CA VAL A 319 -16.13 -26.30 8.30
C VAL A 319 -15.79 -26.38 6.82
N THR A 320 -14.51 -26.34 6.48
CA THR A 320 -14.03 -26.65 5.13
C THR A 320 -14.26 -28.13 4.83
N VAL A 321 -14.95 -28.42 3.73
CA VAL A 321 -15.17 -29.77 3.19
C VAL A 321 -14.58 -29.90 1.79
N GLY A 322 -14.46 -31.13 1.31
CA GLY A 322 -13.66 -31.48 0.13
C GLY A 322 -12.22 -31.85 0.51
N MET A 323 -11.38 -32.05 -0.49
CA MET A 323 -9.97 -32.39 -0.31
C MET A 323 -9.18 -31.95 -1.55
N ARG A 324 -8.00 -31.39 -1.34
CA ARG A 324 -6.97 -31.13 -2.36
C ARG A 324 -5.69 -31.87 -1.98
N GLY A 325 -4.64 -31.81 -2.81
CA GLY A 325 -3.34 -32.38 -2.50
C GLY A 325 -2.71 -31.76 -1.24
N ASP A 326 -1.66 -32.40 -0.71
CA ASP A 326 -0.94 -31.90 0.47
C ASP A 326 -0.19 -30.62 0.09
N GLY A 327 -0.48 -29.49 0.74
CA GLY A 327 0.24 -28.22 0.53
C GLY A 327 -0.12 -27.42 -0.73
N ASP A 328 -1.40 -27.09 -0.92
CA ASP A 328 -1.94 -26.36 -2.09
C ASP A 328 -1.73 -27.05 -3.47
N GLU A 329 -1.47 -28.36 -3.47
CA GLU A 329 -1.32 -29.16 -4.68
C GLU A 329 -2.66 -29.73 -5.20
N ALA A 330 -2.70 -30.14 -6.48
CA ALA A 330 -3.86 -30.83 -7.06
C ALA A 330 -3.87 -32.32 -6.68
N MET A 331 -5.06 -32.95 -6.61
CA MET A 331 -5.18 -34.40 -6.37
C MET A 331 -4.92 -35.22 -7.65
N GLY A 332 -3.67 -35.32 -8.11
CA GLY A 332 -3.26 -36.18 -9.25
C GLY A 332 -3.95 -35.90 -10.61
N GLU A 333 -3.41 -36.44 -11.71
CA GLU A 333 -4.00 -36.27 -13.04
C GLU A 333 -5.23 -37.18 -13.25
N GLY A 334 -6.41 -36.59 -13.45
CA GLY A 334 -7.63 -37.28 -13.86
C GLY A 334 -8.90 -36.73 -13.21
N THR A 335 -10.03 -36.79 -13.92
CA THR A 335 -11.34 -36.32 -13.43
C THR A 335 -11.82 -37.21 -12.28
N ASN A 336 -11.50 -36.85 -11.03
CA ASN A 336 -11.81 -37.65 -9.85
C ASN A 336 -13.12 -37.22 -9.16
N ILE A 337 -14.13 -36.83 -9.96
CA ILE A 337 -15.43 -36.32 -9.47
C ILE A 337 -16.06 -37.31 -8.46
N SER A 338 -16.11 -38.61 -8.79
CA SER A 338 -16.69 -39.62 -7.91
C SER A 338 -15.92 -39.78 -6.59
N LEU A 339 -14.60 -39.60 -6.58
CA LEU A 339 -13.82 -39.63 -5.35
C LEU A 339 -14.12 -38.42 -4.47
N LEU A 340 -14.19 -37.22 -5.05
CA LEU A 340 -14.57 -36.00 -4.31
C LEU A 340 -15.97 -36.09 -3.73
N GLU A 341 -16.94 -36.60 -4.49
CA GLU A 341 -18.30 -36.84 -4.01
C GLU A 341 -18.32 -37.84 -2.84
N LYS A 342 -17.51 -38.92 -2.92
CA LYS A 342 -17.34 -39.87 -1.82
C LYS A 342 -16.71 -39.21 -0.59
N ILE A 343 -15.63 -38.45 -0.77
CA ILE A 343 -14.95 -37.73 0.32
C ILE A 343 -15.92 -36.83 1.06
N VAL A 344 -16.66 -35.97 0.35
CA VAL A 344 -17.62 -35.04 0.96
C VAL A 344 -18.73 -35.80 1.67
N LYS A 345 -19.22 -36.90 1.09
CA LYS A 345 -20.23 -37.76 1.74
C LYS A 345 -19.72 -38.34 3.07
N ASP A 346 -18.49 -38.85 3.08
CA ASP A 346 -17.89 -39.44 4.28
C ASP A 346 -17.57 -38.37 5.34
N GLN A 347 -17.07 -37.20 4.93
CA GLN A 347 -16.88 -36.03 5.80
C GLN A 347 -18.19 -35.60 6.47
N ARG A 348 -19.30 -35.55 5.70
CA ARG A 348 -20.62 -35.22 6.26
C ARG A 348 -21.11 -36.27 7.25
N LYS A 349 -20.80 -37.55 7.04
CA LYS A 349 -21.08 -38.59 8.03
C LYS A 349 -20.31 -38.34 9.33
N ILE A 350 -19.02 -38.01 9.24
CA ILE A 350 -18.21 -37.65 10.42
C ILE A 350 -18.80 -36.44 11.15
N ILE A 351 -19.25 -35.40 10.42
CA ILE A 351 -19.94 -34.25 11.02
C ILE A 351 -21.16 -34.70 11.83
N VAL A 352 -22.00 -35.58 11.27
CA VAL A 352 -23.20 -36.09 11.96
C VAL A 352 -22.80 -36.87 13.22
N ASP A 353 -21.84 -37.78 13.09
CA ASP A 353 -21.40 -38.66 14.17
C ASP A 353 -20.80 -37.87 15.34
N VAL A 354 -20.01 -36.83 15.06
CA VAL A 354 -19.35 -36.01 16.08
C VAL A 354 -20.29 -34.98 16.70
N THR A 355 -21.11 -34.32 15.89
CA THR A 355 -21.96 -33.20 16.37
C THR A 355 -23.30 -33.66 16.93
N GLY A 356 -23.76 -34.87 16.61
CA GLY A 356 -25.09 -35.37 16.93
C GLY A 356 -26.22 -34.61 16.22
N LYS A 357 -25.89 -33.76 15.23
CA LYS A 357 -26.82 -32.96 14.45
C LYS A 357 -26.80 -33.43 12.99
N LYS A 358 -27.88 -33.16 12.25
CA LYS A 358 -27.86 -33.34 10.79
C LYS A 358 -26.76 -32.46 10.19
N ALA A 359 -26.08 -32.93 9.14
CA ALA A 359 -24.97 -32.21 8.53
C ALA A 359 -25.35 -30.77 8.12
N GLU A 360 -26.58 -30.57 7.63
CA GLU A 360 -27.11 -29.26 7.21
C GLU A 360 -27.27 -28.25 8.36
N LYS A 361 -27.07 -28.68 9.61
CA LYS A 361 -27.08 -27.82 10.80
C LYS A 361 -25.68 -27.41 11.26
N THR A 362 -24.64 -27.88 10.58
CA THR A 362 -23.25 -27.48 10.78
C THR A 362 -22.80 -26.70 9.54
N PRO A 363 -22.47 -25.40 9.67
CA PRO A 363 -22.02 -24.59 8.55
C PRO A 363 -20.80 -25.23 7.87
N GLN A 364 -20.88 -25.36 6.55
CA GLN A 364 -19.86 -25.97 5.71
C GLN A 364 -19.56 -25.08 4.51
N VAL A 365 -18.31 -25.11 4.07
CA VAL A 365 -17.85 -24.39 2.87
C VAL A 365 -17.00 -25.32 2.01
N TRP A 366 -17.19 -25.24 0.70
CA TRP A 366 -16.33 -25.92 -0.26
C TRP A 366 -15.80 -24.91 -1.27
N ALA A 367 -14.48 -24.75 -1.29
CA ALA A 367 -13.80 -23.88 -2.23
C ALA A 367 -13.67 -24.54 -3.61
N LEU A 368 -14.15 -23.83 -4.64
CA LEU A 368 -13.94 -24.17 -6.04
C LEU A 368 -12.65 -23.53 -6.54
N TYR A 369 -11.54 -23.85 -5.90
CA TYR A 369 -10.25 -23.22 -6.18
C TYR A 369 -9.46 -24.00 -7.24
N LYS A 370 -8.87 -23.27 -8.19
CA LYS A 370 -8.05 -23.81 -9.29
C LYS A 370 -8.76 -24.94 -10.06
N GLU A 371 -8.27 -26.17 -9.98
CA GLU A 371 -8.76 -27.33 -10.75
C GLU A 371 -10.16 -27.80 -10.28
N VAL A 372 -10.53 -27.52 -9.04
CA VAL A 372 -11.84 -27.91 -8.49
C VAL A 372 -12.98 -27.16 -9.19
N GLN A 373 -12.70 -25.95 -9.70
CA GLN A 373 -13.65 -25.22 -10.53
C GLN A 373 -14.00 -25.98 -11.82
N ASP A 374 -13.00 -26.57 -12.48
CA ASP A 374 -13.19 -27.35 -13.71
C ASP A 374 -14.02 -28.60 -13.46
N TYR A 375 -13.87 -29.23 -12.30
CA TYR A 375 -14.70 -30.38 -11.91
C TYR A 375 -16.16 -30.00 -11.74
N TYR A 376 -16.43 -28.84 -11.13
CA TYR A 376 -17.79 -28.31 -11.00
C TYR A 376 -18.42 -28.03 -12.38
N ASP A 377 -17.65 -27.43 -13.29
CA ASP A 377 -18.09 -27.17 -14.67
C ASP A 377 -18.35 -28.43 -15.48
N LYS A 378 -17.61 -29.51 -15.20
CA LYS A 378 -17.78 -30.84 -15.83
C LYS A 378 -18.89 -31.69 -15.21
N GLY A 379 -19.61 -31.20 -14.20
CA GLY A 379 -20.79 -31.88 -13.66
C GLY A 379 -20.73 -32.26 -12.19
N MET A 380 -19.61 -32.03 -11.48
CA MET A 380 -19.55 -32.23 -10.03
C MET A 380 -20.61 -31.38 -9.33
N ARG A 381 -21.28 -31.94 -8.33
CA ARG A 381 -22.31 -31.24 -7.56
C ARG A 381 -21.96 -31.17 -6.09
N VAL A 382 -22.41 -30.09 -5.47
CA VAL A 382 -22.16 -29.76 -4.07
C VAL A 382 -23.49 -29.83 -3.32
N PRO A 383 -23.56 -30.47 -2.14
CA PRO A 383 -24.80 -30.52 -1.36
C PRO A 383 -25.44 -29.14 -1.17
N ASP A 384 -26.76 -29.10 -1.19
CA ASP A 384 -27.55 -27.85 -1.24
C ASP A 384 -27.24 -26.86 -0.11
N ASP A 385 -26.81 -27.31 1.06
CA ASP A 385 -26.53 -26.48 2.24
C ASP A 385 -25.09 -25.94 2.32
N VAL A 386 -24.17 -26.50 1.53
CA VAL A 386 -22.74 -26.15 1.59
C VAL A 386 -22.49 -24.86 0.83
N ILE A 387 -21.83 -23.89 1.45
CA ILE A 387 -21.47 -22.62 0.80
C ILE A 387 -20.44 -22.90 -0.30
N LEU A 388 -20.72 -22.39 -1.50
CA LEU A 388 -19.78 -22.44 -2.63
C LEU A 388 -18.83 -21.25 -2.55
N LEU A 389 -17.57 -21.49 -2.19
CA LEU A 389 -16.56 -20.43 -2.10
C LEU A 389 -15.84 -20.30 -3.45
N PHE A 390 -16.15 -19.23 -4.17
CA PHE A 390 -15.37 -18.81 -5.34
C PHE A 390 -14.07 -18.16 -4.92
N CYS A 391 -13.16 -18.01 -5.87
CA CYS A 391 -11.87 -17.37 -5.65
C CYS A 391 -11.58 -16.40 -6.79
N ASP A 392 -10.75 -15.40 -6.48
CA ASP A 392 -10.04 -14.66 -7.51
C ASP A 392 -8.94 -15.52 -8.15
N ASP A 393 -8.16 -14.92 -9.04
CA ASP A 393 -7.01 -15.51 -9.70
C ASP A 393 -5.70 -15.34 -8.93
N ASN A 394 -5.79 -15.03 -7.63
CA ASN A 394 -4.69 -14.68 -6.74
C ASN A 394 -4.08 -13.29 -6.96
N TRP A 395 -4.58 -12.54 -7.95
CA TRP A 395 -4.12 -11.21 -8.30
C TRP A 395 -5.23 -10.16 -8.17
N GLY A 396 -6.34 -10.47 -7.49
CA GLY A 396 -7.48 -9.57 -7.33
C GLY A 396 -8.35 -9.49 -8.58
N ASN A 397 -8.48 -10.57 -9.35
CA ASN A 397 -9.43 -10.68 -10.45
C ASN A 397 -10.35 -11.90 -10.23
N VAL A 398 -11.64 -11.64 -9.98
CA VAL A 398 -12.66 -12.68 -9.73
C VAL A 398 -12.78 -13.61 -10.93
N ARG A 399 -12.61 -14.92 -10.70
CA ARG A 399 -12.62 -15.91 -11.78
C ARG A 399 -14.01 -16.34 -12.21
N LYS A 400 -14.92 -16.45 -11.24
CA LYS A 400 -16.24 -17.05 -11.43
C LYS A 400 -17.27 -16.44 -10.49
N LEU A 401 -18.48 -16.27 -11.03
CA LEU A 401 -19.65 -15.78 -10.33
C LEU A 401 -20.86 -16.62 -10.73
N PRO A 402 -21.92 -16.65 -9.91
CA PRO A 402 -23.11 -17.43 -10.24
C PRO A 402 -23.86 -16.79 -11.40
N ASP A 403 -24.41 -17.66 -12.26
CA ASP A 403 -25.26 -17.28 -13.38
C ASP A 403 -26.66 -16.90 -12.85
N LEU A 404 -26.96 -15.60 -12.84
CA LEU A 404 -28.22 -15.06 -12.31
C LEU A 404 -29.46 -15.48 -13.11
N SER A 405 -29.30 -16.06 -14.30
CA SER A 405 -30.42 -16.62 -15.07
C SER A 405 -30.85 -18.00 -14.57
N LYS A 406 -30.04 -18.65 -13.71
CA LYS A 406 -30.30 -19.97 -13.14
C LYS A 406 -30.70 -19.87 -11.66
N PRO A 407 -31.38 -20.89 -11.12
CA PRO A 407 -31.61 -20.97 -9.68
C PRO A 407 -30.29 -20.89 -8.91
N LEU A 408 -30.24 -19.99 -7.93
CA LEU A 408 -29.09 -19.85 -7.04
C LEU A 408 -28.98 -21.08 -6.12
N HIS A 409 -27.74 -21.44 -5.79
CA HIS A 409 -27.45 -22.52 -4.83
C HIS A 409 -27.94 -22.12 -3.43
N LYS A 410 -28.61 -23.04 -2.72
CA LYS A 410 -29.31 -22.73 -1.46
C LYS A 410 -28.36 -22.39 -0.31
N GLY A 411 -27.15 -22.93 -0.33
CA GLY A 411 -26.09 -22.62 0.63
C GLY A 411 -25.52 -21.22 0.41
N GLY A 412 -25.72 -20.65 -0.78
CA GLY A 412 -25.18 -19.36 -1.18
C GLY A 412 -23.70 -19.43 -1.56
N TYR A 413 -23.10 -18.26 -1.76
CA TYR A 413 -21.78 -18.13 -2.36
C TYR A 413 -20.85 -17.25 -1.54
N GLY A 414 -19.56 -17.61 -1.52
CA GLY A 414 -18.49 -16.79 -0.96
C GLY A 414 -17.44 -16.38 -2.00
N MET A 415 -16.56 -15.47 -1.59
CA MET A 415 -15.38 -15.04 -2.32
C MET A 415 -14.13 -15.11 -1.42
N TYR A 416 -13.11 -15.81 -1.90
CA TYR A 416 -11.74 -15.73 -1.41
C TYR A 416 -10.93 -14.81 -2.34
N TYR A 417 -10.40 -13.72 -1.78
CA TYR A 417 -9.70 -12.65 -2.52
C TYR A 417 -8.25 -12.51 -2.04
N HIS A 418 -7.35 -11.90 -2.82
CA HIS A 418 -5.95 -11.73 -2.44
C HIS A 418 -5.49 -10.27 -2.46
N PHE A 419 -4.83 -9.84 -1.38
CA PHE A 419 -3.94 -8.66 -1.36
C PHE A 419 -2.46 -9.05 -1.36
N ASP A 420 -2.16 -10.29 -0.97
CA ASP A 420 -0.85 -10.89 -0.89
C ASP A 420 -0.88 -12.28 -1.56
N TYR A 421 0.24 -12.73 -2.12
CA TYR A 421 0.28 -14.02 -2.79
C TYR A 421 1.69 -14.62 -2.94
N VAL A 422 1.81 -15.91 -2.62
CA VAL A 422 2.92 -16.78 -3.02
C VAL A 422 2.53 -17.65 -4.22
N GLY A 423 3.21 -17.45 -5.34
CA GLY A 423 3.00 -18.26 -6.54
C GLY A 423 3.38 -17.56 -7.84
N GLY A 424 2.93 -18.15 -8.95
CA GLY A 424 3.21 -17.64 -10.30
C GLY A 424 2.37 -16.41 -10.68
N PRO A 425 2.87 -15.56 -11.60
CA PRO A 425 4.19 -15.61 -12.24
C PRO A 425 5.34 -15.15 -11.33
N ARG A 426 5.04 -14.49 -10.21
CA ARG A 426 5.97 -14.10 -9.14
C ARG A 426 5.21 -13.81 -7.86
N ASN A 427 5.84 -14.03 -6.70
CA ASN A 427 5.31 -13.61 -5.42
C ASN A 427 5.01 -12.10 -5.37
N SER A 428 4.04 -11.71 -4.55
CA SER A 428 3.75 -10.34 -4.15
C SER A 428 3.50 -10.34 -2.64
N LYS A 429 4.54 -10.03 -1.86
CA LYS A 429 4.61 -10.26 -0.42
C LYS A 429 5.01 -9.07 0.43
N TRP A 430 5.63 -8.05 -0.17
CA TRP A 430 6.34 -7.04 0.61
C TRP A 430 5.44 -5.90 1.07
N ILE A 431 4.61 -5.37 0.18
CA ILE A 431 3.93 -4.09 0.42
C ILE A 431 2.59 -4.00 -0.31
N ASN A 432 1.72 -3.09 0.12
CA ASN A 432 0.40 -2.92 -0.50
C ASN A 432 0.48 -2.55 -1.99
N ILE A 433 -0.05 -3.44 -2.84
CA ILE A 433 -0.22 -3.25 -4.28
C ILE A 433 -1.70 -3.11 -4.71
N SER A 434 -2.62 -3.00 -3.74
CA SER A 434 -4.07 -3.13 -3.94
C SER A 434 -4.80 -1.79 -3.82
N PRO A 435 -4.98 -1.03 -4.93
CA PRO A 435 -5.79 0.17 -4.92
C PRO A 435 -7.27 -0.18 -4.67
N ILE A 436 -7.93 0.54 -3.78
CA ILE A 436 -9.33 0.27 -3.39
C ILE A 436 -10.31 0.37 -4.56
N GLN A 437 -9.96 1.07 -5.64
CA GLN A 437 -10.76 1.11 -6.87
C GLN A 437 -10.89 -0.27 -7.51
N ARG A 438 -9.80 -1.07 -7.51
CA ARG A 438 -9.83 -2.44 -8.01
C ARG A 438 -10.62 -3.35 -7.09
N VAL A 439 -10.39 -3.23 -5.77
CA VAL A 439 -11.12 -3.99 -4.75
C VAL A 439 -12.62 -3.71 -4.84
N TRP A 440 -13.01 -2.44 -4.92
CA TRP A 440 -14.41 -2.04 -5.06
C TRP A 440 -15.04 -2.62 -6.32
N GLU A 441 -14.39 -2.48 -7.48
CA GLU A 441 -14.98 -2.92 -8.74
C GLU A 441 -15.22 -4.44 -8.75
N GLN A 442 -14.28 -5.25 -8.25
CA GLN A 442 -14.41 -6.71 -8.17
C GLN A 442 -15.37 -7.21 -7.09
N MET A 443 -15.31 -6.61 -5.89
CA MET A 443 -16.18 -7.01 -4.79
C MET A 443 -17.62 -6.51 -4.98
N ASN A 444 -17.81 -5.35 -5.64
CA ASN A 444 -19.14 -4.89 -6.04
C ASN A 444 -19.74 -5.81 -7.10
N LEU A 445 -18.94 -6.23 -8.09
CA LEU A 445 -19.35 -7.23 -9.08
C LEU A 445 -19.80 -8.53 -8.40
N SER A 446 -19.03 -9.02 -7.42
CA SER A 446 -19.35 -10.22 -6.65
C SER A 446 -20.65 -10.08 -5.86
N TYR A 447 -20.83 -8.95 -5.19
CA TYR A 447 -22.04 -8.67 -4.41
C TYR A 447 -23.30 -8.58 -5.29
N GLU A 448 -23.23 -7.91 -6.44
CA GLU A 448 -24.35 -7.82 -7.38
C GLU A 448 -24.76 -9.21 -7.91
N HIS A 449 -23.79 -10.14 -7.97
CA HIS A 449 -24.02 -11.54 -8.29
C HIS A 449 -24.39 -12.42 -7.07
N LYS A 450 -24.85 -11.84 -5.96
CA LYS A 450 -25.32 -12.60 -4.77
C LYS A 450 -24.23 -13.46 -4.12
N VAL A 451 -22.97 -13.03 -4.23
CA VAL A 451 -21.87 -13.59 -3.45
C VAL A 451 -21.77 -12.82 -2.14
N ASP A 452 -22.60 -13.20 -1.17
CA ASP A 452 -22.80 -12.47 0.10
C ASP A 452 -22.75 -13.37 1.34
N LYS A 453 -22.31 -14.63 1.22
CA LYS A 453 -22.13 -15.51 2.38
C LYS A 453 -20.79 -15.32 3.04
N VAL A 454 -19.69 -15.53 2.33
CA VAL A 454 -18.34 -15.50 2.93
C VAL A 454 -17.46 -14.58 2.12
N TRP A 455 -16.93 -13.51 2.71
CA TRP A 455 -15.84 -12.72 2.14
C TRP A 455 -14.61 -12.88 3.04
N VAL A 456 -13.57 -13.50 2.49
CA VAL A 456 -12.28 -13.68 3.16
C VAL A 456 -11.18 -13.22 2.22
N VAL A 457 -10.21 -12.47 2.73
CA VAL A 457 -9.09 -11.94 1.95
C VAL A 457 -7.75 -12.40 2.51
N ASN A 458 -6.84 -12.89 1.66
CA ASN A 458 -5.44 -13.12 2.03
C ASN A 458 -4.77 -11.75 2.24
N VAL A 459 -4.28 -11.52 3.45
CA VAL A 459 -3.64 -10.27 3.87
C VAL A 459 -2.14 -10.41 4.10
N GLY A 460 -1.56 -11.55 3.74
CA GLY A 460 -0.16 -11.87 4.02
C GLY A 460 0.13 -11.76 5.51
N ASP A 461 1.13 -10.94 5.81
CA ASP A 461 1.58 -10.59 7.16
C ASP A 461 0.65 -9.63 7.94
N LEU A 462 -0.54 -9.32 7.41
CA LEU A 462 -1.48 -8.28 7.89
C LEU A 462 -0.98 -6.85 7.69
N LYS A 463 0.24 -6.54 8.15
CA LYS A 463 0.93 -5.30 7.79
C LYS A 463 1.76 -5.54 6.52
N PRO A 464 1.87 -4.58 5.57
CA PRO A 464 1.33 -3.22 5.60
C PRO A 464 0.04 -3.09 4.75
N MET A 465 -0.98 -3.93 5.04
CA MET A 465 -2.25 -3.99 4.29
C MET A 465 -3.41 -3.30 5.03
N GLU A 466 -3.13 -2.40 5.99
CA GLU A 466 -4.12 -1.83 6.90
C GLU A 466 -5.26 -1.09 6.18
N PHE A 467 -4.90 -0.30 5.18
CA PHE A 467 -5.85 0.48 4.38
C PHE A 467 -6.81 -0.41 3.55
N PRO A 468 -6.32 -1.33 2.69
CA PRO A 468 -7.23 -2.18 1.91
C PRO A 468 -8.02 -3.18 2.78
N ILE A 469 -7.49 -3.65 3.93
CA ILE A 469 -8.24 -4.46 4.89
C ILE A 469 -9.44 -3.69 5.45
N SER A 470 -9.20 -2.44 5.88
CA SER A 470 -10.27 -1.57 6.41
C SER A 470 -11.38 -1.41 5.38
N PHE A 471 -11.01 -1.13 4.12
CA PHE A 471 -11.97 -0.96 3.04
C PHE A 471 -12.75 -2.25 2.75
N PHE A 472 -12.07 -3.40 2.69
CA PHE A 472 -12.67 -4.70 2.41
C PHE A 472 -13.75 -5.07 3.45
N LEU A 473 -13.46 -4.90 4.74
CA LEU A 473 -14.39 -5.23 5.81
C LEU A 473 -15.55 -4.23 5.93
N GLU A 474 -15.29 -2.93 5.75
CA GLU A 474 -16.36 -1.92 5.68
C GLU A 474 -17.28 -2.14 4.47
N MET A 475 -16.71 -2.54 3.33
CA MET A 475 -17.47 -2.92 2.15
C MET A 475 -18.28 -4.18 2.40
N ALA A 476 -17.72 -5.21 3.02
CA ALA A 476 -18.45 -6.43 3.37
C ALA A 476 -19.64 -6.16 4.33
N TRP A 477 -19.51 -5.18 5.22
CA TRP A 477 -20.61 -4.76 6.09
C TRP A 477 -21.77 -4.12 5.29
N ASN A 478 -21.48 -3.17 4.40
CA ASN A 478 -22.50 -2.50 3.59
C ASN A 478 -21.95 -2.10 2.22
N PRO A 479 -21.99 -2.99 1.19
CA PRO A 479 -21.42 -2.71 -0.12
C PRO A 479 -22.08 -1.51 -0.81
N LYS A 480 -23.39 -1.33 -0.60
CA LYS A 480 -24.21 -0.28 -1.25
C LYS A 480 -23.85 1.14 -0.80
N GLN A 481 -23.08 1.31 0.27
CA GLN A 481 -22.58 2.63 0.65
C GLN A 481 -21.48 3.14 -0.29
N PHE A 482 -20.85 2.27 -1.07
CA PHE A 482 -19.73 2.59 -1.94
C PHE A 482 -20.14 2.67 -3.41
N ASN A 483 -19.61 3.66 -4.12
CA ASN A 483 -19.75 3.80 -5.56
C ASN A 483 -18.52 4.51 -6.14
N SER A 484 -18.39 4.50 -7.46
CA SER A 484 -17.24 5.08 -8.16
C SER A 484 -16.93 6.55 -7.81
N LYS A 485 -17.93 7.31 -7.32
CA LYS A 485 -17.77 8.75 -6.99
C LYS A 485 -17.30 9.01 -5.56
N ASN A 486 -17.34 8.03 -4.66
CA ASN A 486 -17.04 8.26 -3.24
C ASN A 486 -15.82 7.50 -2.69
N LEU A 487 -15.10 6.73 -3.52
CA LEU A 487 -13.92 5.98 -3.08
C LEU A 487 -12.80 6.88 -2.55
N LEU A 488 -12.53 8.03 -3.19
CA LEU A 488 -11.54 8.97 -2.65
C LEU A 488 -12.01 9.57 -1.31
N LYS A 489 -13.31 9.85 -1.17
CA LYS A 489 -13.89 10.35 0.08
C LYS A 489 -13.77 9.31 1.21
N TYR A 490 -13.82 8.02 0.88
CA TYR A 490 -13.49 6.95 1.82
C TYR A 490 -12.03 7.07 2.28
N THR A 491 -11.09 7.20 1.36
CA THR A 491 -9.66 7.38 1.69
C THR A 491 -9.43 8.62 2.57
N GLU A 492 -10.09 9.75 2.27
CA GLU A 492 -10.05 10.96 3.10
C GLU A 492 -10.59 10.71 4.52
N ARG A 493 -11.72 10.00 4.65
CA ARG A 493 -12.30 9.64 5.95
C ARG A 493 -11.38 8.73 6.75
N TRP A 494 -10.80 7.72 6.10
CA TRP A 494 -9.87 6.80 6.74
C TRP A 494 -8.61 7.53 7.20
N ALA A 495 -8.04 8.41 6.38
CA ALA A 495 -6.90 9.23 6.74
C ALA A 495 -7.22 10.19 7.89
N ALA A 496 -8.40 10.82 7.89
CA ALA A 496 -8.84 11.69 8.97
C ALA A 496 -9.00 10.95 10.31
N GLN A 497 -9.41 9.69 10.28
CA GLN A 497 -9.50 8.85 11.47
C GLN A 497 -8.11 8.56 12.06
N GLN A 498 -7.07 8.45 11.23
CA GLN A 498 -5.72 8.13 11.72
C GLN A 498 -4.91 9.38 12.09
N PHE A 499 -5.12 10.51 11.40
CA PHE A 499 -4.22 11.67 11.46
C PHE A 499 -4.92 13.01 11.74
N GLY A 500 -6.23 12.97 12.00
CA GLY A 500 -7.06 14.17 12.12
C GLY A 500 -7.38 14.84 10.77
N GLY A 501 -8.31 15.79 10.81
CA GLY A 501 -8.87 16.39 9.57
C GLY A 501 -7.93 17.31 8.79
N LYS A 502 -6.87 17.85 9.42
CA LYS A 502 -6.02 18.89 8.83
C LYS A 502 -5.25 18.40 7.59
N TYR A 503 -4.68 17.20 7.66
CA TYR A 503 -3.82 16.64 6.61
C TYR A 503 -4.49 15.50 5.83
N ALA A 504 -5.72 15.14 6.18
CA ALA A 504 -6.42 13.96 5.68
C ALA A 504 -6.49 13.88 4.15
N LYS A 505 -6.75 15.00 3.46
CA LYS A 505 -6.85 15.02 1.99
C LYS A 505 -5.52 14.73 1.31
N GLU A 506 -4.44 15.28 1.86
CA GLU A 506 -3.12 15.12 1.30
C GLU A 506 -2.60 13.69 1.53
N ILE A 507 -2.79 13.17 2.74
CA ILE A 507 -2.50 11.77 3.05
C ILE A 507 -3.33 10.82 2.18
N ALA A 508 -4.61 11.13 1.96
CA ALA A 508 -5.47 10.33 1.10
C ALA A 508 -5.01 10.32 -0.37
N ARG A 509 -4.56 11.48 -0.89
CA ARG A 509 -3.93 11.58 -2.20
C ARG A 509 -2.71 10.68 -2.28
N MET A 510 -1.84 10.72 -1.27
CA MET A 510 -0.63 9.91 -1.19
C MET A 510 -0.92 8.41 -1.19
N ILE A 511 -1.84 7.96 -0.33
CA ILE A 511 -2.27 6.55 -0.24
C ILE A 511 -2.84 6.06 -1.57
N ASN A 512 -3.69 6.87 -2.18
CA ASN A 512 -4.29 6.57 -3.46
C ASN A 512 -3.23 6.46 -4.58
N LEU A 513 -2.24 7.35 -4.60
CA LEU A 513 -1.20 7.36 -5.63
C LEU A 513 -0.20 6.22 -5.48
N TYR A 514 0.35 5.95 -4.29
CA TYR A 514 1.31 4.85 -4.16
C TYR A 514 0.65 3.50 -4.46
N SER A 515 -0.60 3.31 -4.04
CA SER A 515 -1.33 2.05 -4.34
C SER A 515 -1.57 1.90 -5.85
N LYS A 516 -1.87 3.01 -6.54
CA LYS A 516 -1.96 3.03 -8.01
C LYS A 516 -0.62 2.71 -8.67
N TYR A 517 0.48 3.27 -8.17
CA TYR A 517 1.81 3.07 -8.74
C TYR A 517 2.30 1.65 -8.54
N ASN A 518 2.15 1.09 -7.34
CA ASN A 518 2.46 -0.30 -7.00
C ASN A 518 1.64 -1.31 -7.81
N ARG A 519 0.44 -0.94 -8.30
CA ARG A 519 -0.37 -1.79 -9.17
C ARG A 519 0.04 -1.74 -10.64
N ARG A 520 0.81 -0.73 -11.09
CA ARG A 520 1.36 -0.68 -12.45
C ARG A 520 2.27 -1.89 -12.69
N VAL A 521 3.13 -2.16 -11.71
CA VAL A 521 4.05 -3.29 -11.63
C VAL A 521 4.35 -3.53 -10.15
N THR A 522 4.28 -4.78 -9.69
CA THR A 522 4.60 -5.07 -8.29
C THR A 522 6.08 -4.81 -8.03
N PRO A 523 6.46 -4.41 -6.81
CA PRO A 523 7.86 -4.20 -6.47
C PRO A 523 8.77 -5.39 -6.81
N GLU A 524 8.30 -6.62 -6.59
CA GLU A 524 9.02 -7.85 -6.86
C GLU A 524 9.19 -8.12 -8.36
N THR A 525 8.27 -7.62 -9.21
CA THR A 525 8.33 -7.79 -10.68
C THR A 525 9.07 -6.67 -11.40
N LEU A 526 9.20 -5.49 -10.77
CA LEU A 526 9.96 -4.36 -11.28
C LEU A 526 11.43 -4.74 -11.53
N ASN A 527 11.95 -4.34 -12.70
CA ASN A 527 13.35 -4.49 -13.05
C ASN A 527 13.78 -3.44 -14.08
N SER A 528 15.05 -3.47 -14.48
CA SER A 528 15.64 -2.48 -15.42
C SER A 528 15.04 -2.49 -16.83
N LYS A 529 14.22 -3.48 -17.18
CA LYS A 529 13.57 -3.61 -18.50
C LYS A 529 12.06 -3.38 -18.44
N THR A 530 11.50 -3.07 -17.27
CA THR A 530 10.06 -2.88 -17.10
C THR A 530 9.53 -1.69 -17.90
N PHE A 531 10.22 -0.55 -17.81
CA PHE A 531 9.83 0.69 -18.49
C PHE A 531 10.88 1.08 -19.52
N SER A 532 10.47 1.75 -20.59
CA SER A 532 11.34 2.17 -21.67
C SER A 532 12.21 3.37 -21.28
N LEU A 533 13.52 3.28 -21.55
CA LEU A 533 14.43 4.44 -21.52
C LEU A 533 14.35 5.28 -22.80
N GLU A 534 14.05 4.64 -23.94
CA GLU A 534 14.16 5.25 -25.27
C GLU A 534 12.84 5.89 -25.71
N ASN A 535 11.71 5.28 -25.35
CA ASN A 535 10.41 5.70 -25.82
C ASN A 535 9.73 6.60 -24.79
N TYR A 536 9.32 7.79 -25.23
CA TYR A 536 8.42 8.70 -24.50
C TYR A 536 8.90 9.14 -23.10
N HIS A 537 10.19 8.99 -22.79
CA HIS A 537 10.72 9.20 -21.43
C HIS A 537 9.96 8.40 -20.36
N GLU A 538 9.48 7.19 -20.70
CA GLU A 538 8.56 6.44 -19.85
C GLU A 538 9.16 6.15 -18.46
N PHE A 539 10.37 5.58 -18.40
CA PHE A 539 11.00 5.26 -17.12
C PHE A 539 11.31 6.53 -16.30
N GLU A 540 11.79 7.58 -16.95
CA GLU A 540 12.06 8.87 -16.29
C GLU A 540 10.77 9.50 -15.74
N THR A 541 9.66 9.39 -16.46
CA THR A 541 8.35 9.89 -16.03
C THR A 541 7.87 9.18 -14.77
N VAL A 542 7.86 7.84 -14.76
CA VAL A 542 7.40 7.08 -13.59
C VAL A 542 8.35 7.18 -12.40
N LEU A 543 9.65 7.39 -12.65
CA LEU A 543 10.62 7.71 -11.61
C LEU A 543 10.31 9.06 -10.97
N ASN A 544 10.07 10.09 -11.78
CA ASN A 544 9.78 11.44 -11.31
C ASN A 544 8.39 11.52 -10.62
N ASP A 545 7.40 10.73 -11.05
CA ASP A 545 6.13 10.53 -10.34
C ASP A 545 6.37 10.10 -8.89
N TYR A 546 7.26 9.12 -8.67
CA TYR A 546 7.60 8.61 -7.33
C TYR A 546 8.44 9.60 -6.53
N ARG A 547 9.45 10.23 -7.15
CA ARG A 547 10.27 11.26 -6.49
C ARG A 547 9.43 12.42 -5.98
N ALA A 548 8.51 12.91 -6.81
CA ALA A 548 7.58 13.98 -6.42
C ALA A 548 6.71 13.53 -5.22
N LEU A 549 6.17 12.32 -5.28
CA LEU A 549 5.36 11.77 -4.19
C LEU A 549 6.16 11.58 -2.90
N ALA A 550 7.42 11.13 -2.99
CA ALA A 550 8.31 10.97 -1.85
C ALA A 550 8.70 12.32 -1.22
N VAL A 551 8.95 13.35 -2.03
CA VAL A 551 9.18 14.72 -1.55
C VAL A 551 7.96 15.25 -0.81
N ASP A 552 6.75 15.08 -1.37
CA ASP A 552 5.52 15.49 -0.71
C ASP A 552 5.36 14.77 0.64
N ALA A 553 5.63 13.47 0.68
CA ALA A 553 5.52 12.66 1.90
C ALA A 553 6.54 13.05 2.97
N LEU A 554 7.79 13.34 2.57
CA LEU A 554 8.84 13.84 3.47
C LEU A 554 8.52 15.24 3.98
N HIS A 555 8.00 16.13 3.14
CA HIS A 555 7.60 17.47 3.57
C HIS A 555 6.48 17.41 4.61
N LEU A 556 5.46 16.58 4.39
CA LEU A 556 4.38 16.40 5.36
C LEU A 556 4.87 15.76 6.67
N LYS A 557 5.88 14.87 6.61
CA LYS A 557 6.54 14.32 7.81
C LYS A 557 7.03 15.44 8.74
N GLU A 558 7.57 16.53 8.20
CA GLU A 558 8.08 17.65 9.00
C GLU A 558 6.96 18.55 9.59
N GLN A 559 5.71 18.37 9.14
CA GLN A 559 4.55 19.17 9.58
C GLN A 559 3.58 18.40 10.48
N ILE A 560 3.60 17.06 10.44
CA ILE A 560 2.69 16.23 11.22
C ILE A 560 3.15 16.18 12.69
N PRO A 561 2.24 16.26 13.69
CA PRO A 561 2.63 16.26 15.09
C PRO A 561 3.42 15.01 15.48
N ALA A 562 4.31 15.14 16.47
CA ALA A 562 5.26 14.11 16.86
C ALA A 562 4.58 12.78 17.23
N GLU A 563 3.42 12.85 17.87
CA GLU A 563 2.63 11.69 18.30
C GLU A 563 2.05 10.86 17.15
N TYR A 564 1.98 11.41 15.92
CA TYR A 564 1.54 10.69 14.73
C TYR A 564 2.71 10.17 13.87
N GLN A 565 3.96 10.47 14.23
CA GLN A 565 5.11 10.17 13.37
C GLN A 565 5.27 8.68 13.09
N ASP A 566 5.06 7.81 14.09
CA ASP A 566 5.15 6.36 13.91
C ASP A 566 4.05 5.83 12.99
N ALA A 567 2.79 6.25 13.23
CA ALA A 567 1.65 5.90 12.38
C ALA A 567 1.82 6.42 10.94
N TYR A 568 2.33 7.64 10.78
CA TYR A 568 2.56 8.25 9.48
C TYR A 568 3.71 7.57 8.73
N TYR A 569 4.79 7.24 9.45
CA TYR A 569 5.91 6.52 8.87
C TYR A 569 5.44 5.20 8.28
N GLN A 570 4.73 4.38 9.06
CA GLN A 570 4.34 3.04 8.61
C GLN A 570 3.20 3.02 7.58
N LEU A 571 2.20 3.90 7.69
CA LEU A 571 1.01 3.89 6.83
C LEU A 571 1.17 4.70 5.53
N VAL A 572 2.12 5.64 5.48
CA VAL A 572 2.22 6.60 4.37
C VAL A 572 3.65 6.74 3.87
N LEU A 573 4.59 7.16 4.71
CA LEU A 573 5.92 7.53 4.24
C LEU A 573 6.74 6.33 3.76
N TYR A 574 6.82 5.26 4.57
CA TYR A 574 7.58 4.07 4.24
C TYR A 574 7.17 3.45 2.89
N PRO A 575 5.87 3.19 2.60
CA PRO A 575 5.50 2.62 1.31
C PRO A 575 5.80 3.51 0.12
N ILE A 576 5.88 4.82 0.31
CA ILE A 576 6.25 5.76 -0.74
C ILE A 576 7.77 5.79 -0.94
N ASP A 577 8.52 6.00 0.14
CA ASP A 577 9.97 6.18 0.12
C ASP A 577 10.68 4.89 -0.31
N ALA A 578 10.24 3.74 0.20
CA ALA A 578 10.81 2.44 -0.15
C ALA A 578 10.59 2.08 -1.63
N CYS A 579 9.38 2.33 -2.16
CA CYS A 579 9.11 2.12 -3.59
C CYS A 579 9.81 3.17 -4.46
N SER A 580 9.89 4.43 -4.04
CA SER A 580 10.66 5.47 -4.75
C SER A 580 12.14 5.06 -4.88
N ASN A 581 12.74 4.57 -3.79
CA ASN A 581 14.11 4.05 -3.80
C ASN A 581 14.28 2.85 -4.73
N LEU A 582 13.30 1.94 -4.78
CA LEU A 582 13.34 0.78 -5.66
C LEU A 582 13.27 1.18 -7.15
N TYR A 583 12.43 2.15 -7.50
CA TYR A 583 12.35 2.70 -8.85
C TYR A 583 13.64 3.42 -9.25
N GLU A 584 14.23 4.21 -8.35
CA GLU A 584 15.54 4.85 -8.54
C GLU A 584 16.62 3.81 -8.83
N MET A 585 16.68 2.74 -8.03
CA MET A 585 17.64 1.67 -8.20
C MET A 585 17.53 1.02 -9.59
N TYR A 586 16.34 0.59 -10.00
CA TYR A 586 16.20 -0.10 -11.28
C TYR A 586 16.34 0.83 -12.49
N TYR A 587 16.01 2.12 -12.36
CA TYR A 587 16.36 3.12 -13.36
C TYR A 587 17.88 3.26 -13.49
N ALA A 588 18.60 3.33 -12.37
CA ALA A 588 20.06 3.37 -12.37
C ALA A 588 20.68 2.10 -12.97
N VAL A 589 20.13 0.91 -12.71
CA VAL A 589 20.55 -0.33 -13.39
C VAL A 589 20.35 -0.22 -14.90
N ALA A 590 19.20 0.31 -15.34
CA ALA A 590 18.90 0.46 -16.77
C ALA A 590 19.89 1.43 -17.44
N LYS A 591 20.15 2.59 -16.83
CA LYS A 591 21.13 3.59 -17.32
C LYS A 591 22.56 3.06 -17.29
N ASN A 592 22.96 2.35 -16.24
CA ASN A 592 24.26 1.71 -16.16
C ASN A 592 24.48 0.75 -17.33
N ARG A 593 23.52 -0.13 -17.62
CA ARG A 593 23.59 -1.08 -18.74
C ARG A 593 23.64 -0.39 -20.10
N GLU A 594 22.79 0.61 -20.31
CA GLU A 594 22.74 1.39 -21.54
C GLU A 594 24.09 2.09 -21.82
N LEU A 595 24.66 2.74 -20.81
CA LEU A 595 25.91 3.50 -20.93
C LEU A 595 27.14 2.58 -21.00
N ALA A 596 27.15 1.49 -20.23
CA ALA A 596 28.24 0.52 -20.25
C ALA A 596 28.34 -0.17 -21.61
N ALA A 597 27.21 -0.47 -22.27
CA ALA A 597 27.20 -1.01 -23.62
C ALA A 597 27.82 -0.06 -24.67
N LYS A 598 27.84 1.25 -24.38
CA LYS A 598 28.45 2.30 -25.21
C LYS A 598 29.86 2.69 -24.75
N PHE A 599 30.46 1.94 -23.82
CA PHE A 599 31.73 2.25 -23.17
C PHE A 599 31.78 3.69 -22.61
N ASP A 600 30.66 4.18 -22.09
CA ASP A 600 30.58 5.52 -21.51
C ASP A 600 30.93 5.48 -20.01
N LEU A 601 31.94 6.26 -19.60
CA LEU A 601 32.38 6.36 -18.20
C LEU A 601 31.26 6.84 -17.24
N LYS A 602 30.22 7.51 -17.74
CA LYS A 602 29.02 7.85 -16.94
C LYS A 602 28.29 6.61 -16.41
N ALA A 603 28.53 5.42 -16.98
CA ALA A 603 28.02 4.16 -16.44
C ALA A 603 28.44 3.96 -14.97
N ASN A 604 29.65 4.40 -14.59
CA ASN A 604 30.20 4.24 -13.23
C ASN A 604 29.38 5.01 -12.19
N TYR A 605 28.94 6.23 -12.52
CA TYR A 605 28.03 7.01 -11.66
C TYR A 605 26.74 6.23 -11.36
N TYR A 606 26.14 5.62 -12.38
CA TYR A 606 24.93 4.83 -12.18
C TYR A 606 25.21 3.50 -11.46
N ALA A 607 26.41 2.93 -11.60
CA ALA A 607 26.81 1.77 -10.80
C ALA A 607 26.87 2.12 -9.30
N ASP A 608 27.46 3.26 -8.94
CA ASP A 608 27.48 3.77 -7.57
C ASP A 608 26.07 4.08 -7.05
N LYS A 609 25.19 4.63 -7.89
CA LYS A 609 23.79 4.88 -7.53
C LYS A 609 23.00 3.61 -7.22
N VAL A 610 23.22 2.52 -7.96
CA VAL A 610 22.60 1.23 -7.64
C VAL A 610 23.03 0.76 -6.24
N LYS A 611 24.32 0.90 -5.91
CA LYS A 611 24.85 0.54 -4.60
C LYS A 611 24.23 1.40 -3.48
N GLU A 612 24.17 2.72 -3.66
CA GLU A 612 23.54 3.65 -2.72
C GLU A 612 22.07 3.29 -2.47
N CYS A 613 21.29 3.04 -3.51
CA CYS A 613 19.89 2.65 -3.35
C CYS A 613 19.73 1.28 -2.67
N PHE A 614 20.62 0.33 -2.94
CA PHE A 614 20.61 -0.98 -2.30
C PHE A 614 20.97 -0.90 -0.81
N GLU A 615 21.90 -0.04 -0.42
CA GLU A 615 22.23 0.25 0.98
C GLU A 615 21.10 1.02 1.69
N ARG A 616 20.53 2.05 1.03
CA ARG A 616 19.38 2.82 1.54
C ARG A 616 18.18 1.92 1.81
N ASN A 617 17.98 0.93 0.96
CA ASN A 617 16.97 -0.08 1.20
C ASN A 617 17.13 -0.73 2.61
N ALA A 618 18.31 -1.27 2.93
CA ALA A 618 18.52 -1.92 4.22
C ALA A 618 18.34 -0.94 5.40
N TYR A 619 18.66 0.34 5.21
CA TYR A 619 18.37 1.39 6.17
C TYR A 619 16.85 1.59 6.40
N LEU A 620 16.05 1.61 5.33
CA LEU A 620 14.59 1.75 5.45
C LEU A 620 13.95 0.56 6.18
N ASP A 621 14.37 -0.67 5.85
CA ASP A 621 13.94 -1.89 6.54
C ASP A 621 14.34 -1.83 8.03
N HIS A 622 15.58 -1.43 8.34
CA HIS A 622 16.06 -1.28 9.72
C HIS A 622 15.24 -0.26 10.51
N LYS A 623 14.95 0.90 9.91
CA LYS A 623 14.18 1.97 10.55
C LYS A 623 12.76 1.53 10.88
N TYR A 624 12.10 0.83 9.96
CA TYR A 624 10.76 0.28 10.21
C TYR A 624 10.79 -0.77 11.33
N ASN A 625 11.76 -1.68 11.29
CA ASN A 625 11.80 -2.80 12.22
C ASN A 625 12.24 -2.39 13.63
N ASN A 626 13.23 -1.50 13.75
CA ASN A 626 13.98 -1.31 15.00
C ASN A 626 13.89 0.09 15.60
N GLU A 627 13.48 1.11 14.84
CA GLU A 627 13.48 2.50 15.33
C GLU A 627 12.08 3.03 15.61
N ILE A 628 11.14 2.90 14.67
CA ILE A 628 9.78 3.43 14.85
C ILE A 628 9.07 2.73 16.00
N ALA A 629 8.25 3.48 16.72
CA ALA A 629 7.51 3.01 17.89
C ALA A 629 8.42 2.27 18.91
N GLY A 630 9.69 2.67 19.01
CA GLY A 630 10.68 2.04 19.90
C GLY A 630 11.02 0.59 19.53
N GLY A 631 10.97 0.24 18.24
CA GLY A 631 11.28 -1.11 17.74
C GLY A 631 10.12 -2.11 17.87
N LYS A 632 8.89 -1.62 18.03
CA LYS A 632 7.70 -2.47 18.17
C LYS A 632 7.48 -3.43 17.00
N TRP A 633 7.87 -3.05 15.79
CA TRP A 633 7.61 -3.78 14.55
C TRP A 633 8.80 -4.61 14.06
N GLN A 634 9.65 -5.08 14.98
CA GLN A 634 10.79 -5.92 14.65
C GLN A 634 10.39 -7.09 13.74
N HIS A 635 11.14 -7.30 12.66
CA HIS A 635 10.93 -8.29 11.59
C HIS A 635 9.81 -8.01 10.58
N MET A 636 8.95 -7.00 10.78
CA MET A 636 7.78 -6.80 9.92
C MET A 636 8.14 -6.41 8.46
N MET A 637 9.36 -5.94 8.21
CA MET A 637 9.88 -5.61 6.87
C MET A 637 11.07 -6.48 6.44
N ASP A 638 11.11 -7.75 6.87
CA ASP A 638 12.20 -8.69 6.52
C ASP A 638 12.02 -9.39 5.16
N GLN A 639 10.88 -9.21 4.49
CA GLN A 639 10.59 -9.85 3.22
C GLN A 639 11.60 -9.50 2.13
N MET A 640 12.07 -10.50 1.38
CA MET A 640 12.94 -10.32 0.23
C MET A 640 12.15 -9.82 -1.00
N ARG A 641 12.74 -8.86 -1.73
CA ARG A 641 12.10 -8.12 -2.84
C ARG A 641 13.04 -7.72 -3.97
N ILE A 642 14.36 -7.75 -3.75
CA ILE A 642 15.37 -7.45 -4.78
C ILE A 642 16.16 -8.72 -5.10
N GLY A 643 16.18 -9.13 -6.37
CA GLY A 643 16.98 -10.27 -6.83
C GLY A 643 16.20 -11.55 -7.17
N TYR A 644 14.88 -11.45 -7.40
CA TYR A 644 14.08 -12.57 -7.89
C TYR A 644 14.62 -13.13 -9.21
N LYS A 645 14.88 -14.44 -9.24
CA LYS A 645 15.30 -15.17 -10.46
C LYS A 645 14.19 -16.06 -11.03
N THR A 646 13.22 -16.45 -10.21
CA THR A 646 12.07 -17.27 -10.59
C THR A 646 10.79 -16.61 -10.05
N TRP A 647 9.71 -17.38 -9.91
CA TRP A 647 8.50 -16.91 -9.26
C TRP A 647 8.68 -16.76 -7.74
N ALA A 648 9.51 -17.60 -7.12
CA ALA A 648 9.72 -17.67 -5.68
C ALA A 648 10.82 -16.73 -5.20
N ASP A 649 10.71 -16.29 -3.95
CA ASP A 649 11.71 -15.51 -3.22
C ASP A 649 12.94 -16.34 -2.83
N GLY A 650 14.05 -15.63 -2.65
CA GLY A 650 15.26 -16.13 -2.01
C GLY A 650 15.29 -15.78 -0.51
N LYS A 651 16.45 -16.02 0.12
CA LYS A 651 16.63 -15.73 1.55
C LYS A 651 16.96 -14.28 1.87
N GLU A 652 17.53 -13.56 0.90
CA GLU A 652 18.07 -12.22 1.10
C GLU A 652 17.95 -11.38 -0.16
N ASN A 653 17.96 -10.07 0.02
CA ASN A 653 18.03 -9.13 -1.09
C ASN A 653 19.41 -9.23 -1.76
N ILE A 654 19.43 -9.27 -3.09
CA ILE A 654 20.66 -9.38 -3.89
C ILE A 654 20.80 -8.11 -4.74
N MET A 655 21.89 -7.37 -4.58
CA MET A 655 22.14 -6.17 -5.37
C MET A 655 22.17 -6.52 -6.87
N PRO A 656 21.47 -5.78 -7.74
CA PRO A 656 21.56 -5.99 -9.18
C PRO A 656 22.98 -5.84 -9.70
N GLU A 657 23.33 -6.65 -10.71
CA GLU A 657 24.63 -6.54 -11.37
C GLU A 657 24.79 -5.21 -12.11
N VAL A 658 25.95 -4.58 -11.91
CA VAL A 658 26.36 -3.32 -12.56
C VAL A 658 27.72 -3.48 -13.22
N THR A 659 27.98 -2.68 -14.25
CA THR A 659 29.25 -2.69 -14.98
C THR A 659 29.98 -1.38 -14.77
N TYR A 660 31.26 -1.47 -14.38
CA TYR A 660 32.18 -0.34 -14.43
C TYR A 660 32.94 -0.34 -15.75
N VAL A 661 33.01 0.82 -16.39
CA VAL A 661 33.81 1.07 -17.59
C VAL A 661 35.14 1.67 -17.16
N TYR A 662 36.23 1.10 -17.66
CA TYR A 662 37.59 1.56 -17.44
C TYR A 662 38.20 2.06 -18.75
N ASP A 663 39.11 3.03 -18.66
CA ASP A 663 39.59 3.86 -19.77
C ASP A 663 40.42 3.11 -20.83
N ASP A 664 40.72 1.82 -20.61
CA ASP A 664 41.56 1.02 -21.51
C ASP A 664 40.89 0.71 -22.87
N ASN A 665 39.59 0.98 -23.03
CA ASN A 665 38.82 0.76 -24.27
C ASN A 665 37.96 1.96 -24.72
N ALA A 666 38.14 3.16 -24.15
CA ALA A 666 37.39 4.33 -24.62
C ALA A 666 37.84 4.71 -26.05
N ALA A 667 36.88 4.92 -26.95
CA ALA A 667 37.15 5.29 -28.34
C ALA A 667 38.07 6.52 -28.39
N LYS A 668 39.29 6.34 -28.91
CA LYS A 668 40.34 7.38 -28.95
C LYS A 668 40.01 8.57 -29.87
N GLU A 669 38.94 8.48 -30.67
CA GLU A 669 38.52 9.57 -31.55
C GLU A 669 37.19 10.20 -31.08
N LYS A 670 37.25 11.41 -30.51
CA LYS A 670 36.07 12.22 -30.17
C LYS A 670 35.56 12.98 -31.40
N VAL A 671 34.81 12.31 -32.27
CA VAL A 671 34.22 12.92 -33.49
C VAL A 671 32.70 13.14 -33.32
N PHE A 672 32.26 14.36 -33.07
CA PHE A 672 30.85 14.69 -32.84
C PHE A 672 29.99 14.60 -34.10
N ARG A 673 28.79 14.06 -34.01
CA ARG A 673 27.87 13.91 -35.15
C ARG A 673 26.87 15.06 -35.23
N GLU A 674 26.63 15.53 -36.45
CA GLU A 674 25.44 16.32 -36.75
C GLU A 674 24.18 15.48 -36.57
N LYS A 675 23.20 16.01 -35.85
CA LYS A 675 21.88 15.42 -35.68
C LYS A 675 20.87 16.52 -35.41
N ASP A 676 19.64 16.36 -35.92
CA ASP A 676 18.54 17.31 -35.75
C ASP A 676 18.90 18.76 -36.17
N GLY A 677 19.82 18.90 -37.12
CA GLY A 677 20.27 20.19 -37.68
C GLY A 677 21.18 21.01 -36.75
N TYR A 678 21.91 20.37 -35.83
CA TYR A 678 22.95 21.03 -35.05
C TYR A 678 24.11 20.08 -34.64
N VAL A 679 25.20 20.68 -34.16
CA VAL A 679 26.25 20.00 -33.38
C VAL A 679 26.48 20.79 -32.09
N SER A 680 26.55 20.12 -30.95
CA SER A 680 26.77 20.73 -29.62
C SER A 680 27.90 20.01 -28.89
N ILE A 681 28.88 20.75 -28.39
CA ILE A 681 30.12 20.19 -27.83
C ILE A 681 30.46 20.90 -26.52
N GLU A 682 30.56 20.17 -25.41
CA GLU A 682 31.10 20.71 -24.16
C GLU A 682 32.62 20.89 -24.29
N ALA A 683 33.17 22.04 -23.86
CA ALA A 683 34.50 22.47 -24.25
C ALA A 683 35.63 21.51 -23.86
N GLU A 684 35.52 20.79 -22.73
CA GLU A 684 36.51 19.79 -22.31
C GLU A 684 36.64 18.59 -23.25
N ASN A 685 35.67 18.39 -24.15
CA ASN A 685 35.65 17.25 -25.05
C ASN A 685 36.40 17.53 -26.38
N PHE A 686 37.53 18.22 -26.32
CA PHE A 686 38.42 18.40 -27.47
C PHE A 686 39.06 17.07 -27.90
N ALA A 687 39.29 16.93 -29.21
CA ALA A 687 39.97 15.80 -29.81
C ALA A 687 41.50 15.91 -29.67
N ARG A 688 42.05 17.12 -29.83
CA ARG A 688 43.49 17.41 -29.72
C ARG A 688 43.72 18.78 -29.07
N MET A 689 44.88 18.94 -28.44
CA MET A 689 45.34 20.21 -27.87
C MET A 689 46.81 20.44 -28.23
N ASN A 690 47.21 21.70 -28.37
CA ASN A 690 48.61 22.09 -28.51
C ASN A 690 48.99 23.17 -27.51
N ASN A 691 50.05 22.90 -26.75
CA ASN A 691 50.62 23.77 -25.74
C ASN A 691 51.93 24.42 -26.26
N SER A 692 52.54 25.28 -25.45
CA SER A 692 53.95 25.67 -25.58
C SER A 692 54.68 25.38 -24.27
N ASP A 693 55.99 25.58 -24.26
CA ASP A 693 56.81 25.47 -23.04
C ASP A 693 56.38 26.46 -21.93
N ARG A 694 55.56 27.47 -22.25
CA ARG A 694 55.16 28.54 -21.31
C ARG A 694 53.67 28.60 -21.04
N ILE A 695 52.84 28.06 -21.92
CA ILE A 695 51.37 28.15 -21.87
C ILE A 695 50.80 26.77 -22.14
N HIS A 696 49.94 26.28 -21.24
CA HIS A 696 49.22 25.03 -21.41
C HIS A 696 47.71 25.21 -21.21
N TRP A 697 46.92 24.34 -21.82
CA TRP A 697 45.49 24.23 -21.61
C TRP A 697 45.18 23.44 -20.33
N GLU A 698 44.14 23.86 -19.62
CA GLU A 698 43.62 23.20 -18.43
C GLU A 698 42.09 23.19 -18.44
N VAL A 699 41.51 22.08 -17.99
CA VAL A 699 40.06 21.94 -17.77
C VAL A 699 39.76 22.33 -16.33
N ILE A 700 38.76 23.19 -16.13
CA ILE A 700 38.22 23.56 -14.82
C ILE A 700 36.89 22.79 -14.64
N PRO A 701 36.86 21.71 -13.84
CA PRO A 701 35.64 20.95 -13.58
C PRO A 701 34.55 21.84 -12.95
N ASP A 702 33.29 21.58 -13.30
CA ASP A 702 32.09 22.27 -12.79
C ASP A 702 32.06 23.79 -13.02
N PHE A 703 32.94 24.32 -13.88
CA PHE A 703 32.95 25.74 -14.24
C PHE A 703 31.87 26.05 -15.29
N GLY A 704 31.17 27.17 -15.11
CA GLY A 704 30.23 27.70 -16.10
C GLY A 704 28.80 27.18 -15.93
N LYS A 705 28.03 27.22 -17.02
CA LYS A 705 26.59 26.89 -16.99
C LYS A 705 26.26 25.41 -17.14
N THR A 706 27.19 24.61 -17.66
CA THR A 706 26.96 23.20 -18.01
C THR A 706 28.00 22.29 -17.39
N LYS A 707 28.98 21.81 -18.15
CA LYS A 707 29.88 20.72 -17.73
C LYS A 707 31.18 21.24 -17.09
N SER A 708 31.87 22.14 -17.78
CA SER A 708 33.19 22.64 -17.39
C SER A 708 33.61 23.83 -18.26
N GLY A 709 34.73 24.45 -17.90
CA GLY A 709 35.39 25.49 -18.70
C GLY A 709 36.81 25.07 -19.06
N VAL A 710 37.31 25.52 -20.21
CA VAL A 710 38.69 25.25 -20.66
C VAL A 710 39.41 26.57 -20.91
N THR A 711 40.58 26.73 -20.30
CA THR A 711 41.39 27.97 -20.35
C THR A 711 42.87 27.64 -20.44
N THR A 712 43.69 28.66 -20.72
CA THR A 712 45.14 28.55 -20.65
C THR A 712 45.71 29.04 -19.31
N PHE A 713 46.80 28.41 -18.88
CA PHE A 713 47.64 28.83 -17.75
C PHE A 713 49.11 28.98 -18.15
N PRO A 714 49.85 29.92 -17.50
CA PRO A 714 49.34 30.89 -16.54
C PRO A 714 48.59 32.05 -17.22
N GLN A 715 47.57 32.61 -16.55
CA GLN A 715 46.62 33.58 -17.11
C GLN A 715 47.17 35.01 -17.30
N ASN A 716 48.50 35.18 -17.27
CA ASN A 716 49.18 36.47 -17.46
C ASN A 716 50.22 36.46 -18.59
N ILE A 717 50.37 35.35 -19.33
CA ILE A 717 51.31 35.24 -20.45
C ILE A 717 50.56 35.32 -21.78
N TYR A 718 51.05 36.17 -22.68
CA TYR A 718 50.53 36.29 -24.05
C TYR A 718 51.28 35.33 -24.99
N PRO A 719 50.57 34.64 -25.89
CA PRO A 719 51.20 33.86 -26.96
C PRO A 719 52.10 34.75 -27.84
N LYS A 720 53.30 34.26 -28.16
CA LYS A 720 54.17 34.86 -29.20
C LYS A 720 53.65 34.54 -30.60
N SER A 721 54.15 35.27 -31.60
CA SER A 721 53.76 35.07 -33.01
C SER A 721 54.08 33.68 -33.55
N ASP A 722 55.11 33.02 -33.01
CA ASP A 722 55.54 31.67 -33.35
C ASP A 722 54.89 30.57 -32.48
N GLU A 723 54.17 30.94 -31.42
CA GLU A 723 53.43 30.00 -30.58
C GLU A 723 52.03 29.71 -31.18
N ASN A 724 51.63 28.45 -31.13
CA ASN A 724 50.38 27.97 -31.73
C ASN A 724 49.50 27.25 -30.70
N ILE A 725 48.90 28.00 -29.77
CA ILE A 725 48.16 27.44 -28.63
C ILE A 725 46.70 27.20 -29.01
N TYR A 726 46.28 25.95 -29.19
CA TYR A 726 44.94 25.64 -29.72
C TYR A 726 44.30 24.40 -29.11
N LEU A 727 42.98 24.32 -29.25
CA LEU A 727 42.14 23.12 -29.11
C LEU A 727 41.54 22.77 -30.47
N GLU A 728 41.38 21.47 -30.74
CA GLU A 728 40.74 20.96 -31.94
C GLU A 728 39.57 20.03 -31.60
N TYR A 729 38.48 20.16 -32.34
CA TYR A 729 37.27 19.38 -32.18
C TYR A 729 36.92 18.74 -33.52
N ASP A 730 36.80 17.41 -33.53
CA ASP A 730 36.41 16.67 -34.73
C ASP A 730 34.89 16.58 -34.82
N ILE A 731 34.35 16.87 -36.00
CA ILE A 731 32.92 16.89 -36.27
C ILE A 731 32.67 16.11 -37.57
N ASN A 732 31.63 15.29 -37.61
CA ASN A 732 31.14 14.65 -38.83
C ASN A 732 29.83 15.29 -39.26
N PHE A 733 29.89 16.15 -40.28
CA PHE A 733 28.72 16.80 -40.85
C PHE A 733 28.02 15.88 -41.85
N GLU A 734 26.69 15.82 -41.76
CA GLU A 734 25.81 15.19 -42.74
C GLU A 734 25.43 16.17 -43.86
N SER A 735 25.37 17.45 -43.53
CA SER A 735 25.00 18.53 -44.45
C SER A 735 26.22 19.34 -44.90
N LYS A 736 26.04 20.12 -45.97
CA LYS A 736 26.99 21.12 -46.45
C LYS A 736 26.30 22.47 -46.51
N GLY A 737 27.03 23.55 -46.27
CA GLY A 737 26.46 24.89 -46.22
C GLY A 737 27.34 25.87 -45.47
N GLU A 738 26.87 27.11 -45.40
CA GLU A 738 27.41 28.08 -44.45
C GLU A 738 26.78 27.81 -43.09
N PHE A 739 27.59 27.42 -42.11
CA PHE A 739 27.13 27.11 -40.75
C PHE A 739 27.55 28.19 -39.76
N GLU A 740 26.67 28.48 -38.83
CA GLU A 740 26.93 29.40 -37.72
C GLU A 740 27.59 28.63 -36.57
N VAL A 741 28.78 29.05 -36.15
CA VAL A 741 29.49 28.53 -34.97
C VAL A 741 29.40 29.56 -33.86
N GLN A 742 28.69 29.21 -32.79
CA GLN A 742 28.52 29.99 -31.59
C GLN A 742 29.38 29.40 -30.45
N LEU A 743 30.33 30.18 -29.96
CA LEU A 743 31.07 29.87 -28.74
C LEU A 743 30.37 30.50 -27.52
N LEU A 744 30.23 29.71 -26.46
CA LEU A 744 29.86 30.19 -25.13
C LEU A 744 31.15 30.38 -24.32
N LEU A 745 31.46 31.63 -24.00
CA LEU A 745 32.68 32.03 -23.30
C LEU A 745 32.31 32.62 -21.93
N ALA A 746 33.17 32.41 -20.93
CA ALA A 746 33.04 33.11 -19.67
C ALA A 746 33.04 34.64 -19.93
N PRO A 747 32.29 35.42 -19.15
CA PRO A 747 32.18 36.87 -19.31
C PRO A 747 33.42 37.60 -18.78
N THR A 748 34.62 37.08 -19.06
CA THR A 748 35.89 37.75 -18.77
C THR A 748 35.91 39.09 -19.50
N LEU A 749 36.15 40.17 -18.75
CA LEU A 749 36.19 41.52 -19.29
C LEU A 749 37.55 41.83 -19.93
N ASN A 750 37.63 42.91 -20.69
CA ASN A 750 38.83 43.36 -21.40
C ASN A 750 39.87 44.03 -20.45
N PHE A 751 40.32 43.28 -19.44
CA PHE A 751 41.28 43.70 -18.41
C PHE A 751 42.62 44.21 -18.99
N ASN A 752 42.90 43.88 -20.24
CA ASN A 752 44.13 44.18 -20.96
C ASN A 752 44.17 45.60 -21.56
N HIS A 753 43.87 46.61 -20.74
CA HIS A 753 43.76 48.02 -21.15
C HIS A 753 42.68 48.24 -22.23
N ASN A 754 41.54 47.58 -22.09
CA ASN A 754 40.39 47.68 -22.98
C ASN A 754 40.64 47.26 -24.44
N LYS A 755 41.74 46.53 -24.71
CA LYS A 755 42.07 46.01 -26.06
C LYS A 755 41.14 44.88 -26.49
N GLY A 756 40.60 44.15 -25.51
CA GLY A 756 39.73 43.01 -25.73
C GLY A 756 40.50 41.70 -25.88
N LEU A 757 39.78 40.60 -25.73
CA LEU A 757 40.28 39.24 -25.75
C LEU A 757 39.93 38.62 -27.09
N ARG A 758 40.94 38.09 -27.78
CA ARG A 758 40.83 37.59 -29.14
C ARG A 758 41.18 36.12 -29.23
N TYR A 759 40.53 35.47 -30.18
CA TYR A 759 40.81 34.10 -30.57
C TYR A 759 40.77 33.99 -32.09
N GLU A 760 41.34 32.90 -32.59
CA GLU A 760 41.25 32.46 -33.98
C GLU A 760 40.41 31.20 -34.07
N ILE A 761 39.56 31.12 -35.09
CA ILE A 761 38.73 29.95 -35.37
C ILE A 761 38.73 29.61 -36.86
N SER A 762 38.90 28.33 -37.20
CA SER A 762 38.80 27.82 -38.57
C SER A 762 38.46 26.34 -38.62
N PHE A 763 38.00 25.90 -39.79
CA PHE A 763 37.89 24.49 -40.14
C PHE A 763 39.06 24.05 -41.03
N ASP A 764 39.54 22.82 -40.83
CA ASP A 764 40.46 22.06 -41.71
C ASP A 764 41.75 22.79 -42.11
N GLY A 765 42.24 23.68 -41.25
CA GLY A 765 43.42 24.51 -41.55
C GLY A 765 43.17 25.59 -42.62
N GLY A 766 41.90 25.86 -42.97
CA GLY A 766 41.51 27.01 -43.77
C GLY A 766 41.84 28.36 -43.10
N THR A 767 41.60 29.46 -43.81
CA THR A 767 41.92 30.82 -43.34
C THR A 767 41.27 31.13 -41.99
N PRO A 768 42.05 31.38 -40.92
CA PRO A 768 41.50 31.68 -39.60
C PRO A 768 40.71 32.99 -39.56
N GLN A 769 39.55 32.96 -38.89
CA GLN A 769 38.82 34.18 -38.52
C GLN A 769 39.31 34.63 -37.14
N VAL A 770 39.86 35.85 -37.06
CA VAL A 770 40.24 36.50 -35.79
C VAL A 770 39.02 37.22 -35.23
N VAL A 771 38.60 36.85 -34.02
CA VAL A 771 37.45 37.45 -33.34
C VAL A 771 37.90 38.13 -32.06
N ASN A 772 37.51 39.40 -31.89
CA ASN A 772 37.65 40.13 -30.62
C ASN A 772 36.28 40.21 -29.93
N PHE A 773 35.98 39.27 -29.03
CA PHE A 773 34.62 39.08 -28.55
C PHE A 773 34.15 40.16 -27.55
N ASN A 774 35.07 40.85 -26.88
CA ASN A 774 34.75 41.87 -25.88
C ASN A 774 35.50 43.22 -26.06
N GLY A 775 36.24 43.42 -27.15
CA GLY A 775 37.01 44.66 -27.37
C GLY A 775 36.17 45.93 -27.53
N HIS A 776 34.87 45.79 -27.78
CA HIS A 776 33.93 46.91 -27.82
C HIS A 776 33.41 47.32 -26.44
N TYR A 777 33.65 46.51 -25.40
CA TYR A 777 33.19 46.77 -24.04
C TYR A 777 33.83 48.05 -23.46
N ARG A 778 33.02 48.93 -22.87
CA ARG A 778 33.45 50.22 -22.27
C ARG A 778 33.02 50.37 -20.81
N GLY A 779 32.58 49.29 -20.15
CA GLY A 779 32.15 49.31 -18.75
C GLY A 779 30.63 49.35 -18.57
N GLU A 780 29.86 49.26 -19.64
CA GLU A 780 28.40 49.15 -19.60
C GLU A 780 27.94 47.85 -18.92
N LEU A 781 26.98 47.94 -17.98
CA LEU A 781 26.33 46.76 -17.41
C LEU A 781 25.21 46.30 -18.34
N GLY A 782 25.19 45.01 -18.68
CA GLY A 782 24.21 44.46 -19.60
C GLY A 782 24.12 42.94 -19.55
N ARG A 783 23.77 42.35 -20.70
CA ARG A 783 23.41 40.93 -20.82
C ARG A 783 24.55 39.99 -20.40
N TRP A 784 25.81 40.34 -20.65
CA TRP A 784 26.95 39.47 -20.32
C TRP A 784 27.13 39.27 -18.82
N GLN A 785 26.92 40.34 -18.03
CA GLN A 785 27.03 40.30 -16.59
C GLN A 785 25.82 39.60 -15.96
N SER A 786 24.61 39.82 -16.50
CA SER A 786 23.39 39.19 -15.97
C SER A 786 23.25 37.72 -16.37
N GLU A 787 23.65 37.36 -17.59
CA GLU A 787 23.60 35.97 -18.06
C GLU A 787 24.88 35.21 -17.73
N HIS A 788 25.90 35.86 -17.16
CA HIS A 788 27.20 35.26 -16.86
C HIS A 788 27.83 34.51 -18.05
N ILE A 789 27.64 34.99 -19.28
CA ILE A 789 28.15 34.36 -20.50
C ILE A 789 28.28 35.38 -21.64
N ILE A 790 29.29 35.21 -22.50
CA ILE A 790 29.42 35.91 -23.78
C ILE A 790 29.21 34.91 -24.91
N LYS A 791 28.30 35.25 -25.83
CA LYS A 791 28.04 34.49 -27.06
C LYS A 791 28.84 35.11 -28.20
N SER A 792 29.80 34.36 -28.73
CA SER A 792 30.61 34.80 -29.87
C SER A 792 30.26 33.98 -31.10
N ILE A 793 29.87 34.64 -32.19
CA ILE A 793 29.31 33.99 -33.38
C ILE A 793 30.23 34.20 -34.58
N THR A 794 30.50 33.13 -35.32
CA THR A 794 31.22 33.14 -36.60
C THR A 794 30.49 32.29 -37.63
N LYS A 795 30.78 32.49 -38.91
CA LYS A 795 30.19 31.71 -40.01
C LYS A 795 31.26 31.04 -40.84
N HIS A 796 31.07 29.76 -41.16
CA HIS A 796 32.06 28.95 -41.87
C HIS A 796 31.41 28.16 -42.99
N GLN A 797 32.02 28.15 -44.18
CA GLN A 797 31.54 27.39 -45.32
C GLN A 797 32.08 25.96 -45.27
N ILE A 798 31.19 24.98 -45.09
CA ILE A 798 31.47 23.56 -45.24
C ILE A 798 31.06 23.13 -46.65
N SER A 799 32.03 22.69 -47.46
CA SER A 799 31.83 22.46 -48.89
C SER A 799 31.34 21.05 -49.23
N GLN A 800 31.60 20.10 -48.34
CA GLN A 800 31.24 18.70 -48.49
C GLN A 800 30.86 18.13 -47.12
N PRO A 801 29.90 17.18 -47.04
CA PRO A 801 29.69 16.39 -45.82
C PRO A 801 30.93 15.55 -45.48
N GLY A 802 31.03 15.11 -44.23
CA GLY A 802 32.10 14.24 -43.74
C GLY A 802 32.81 14.79 -42.50
N LYS A 803 34.00 14.24 -42.21
CA LYS A 803 34.82 14.63 -41.07
C LYS A 803 35.51 15.97 -41.33
N HIS A 804 35.31 16.91 -40.42
CA HIS A 804 35.92 18.24 -40.39
C HIS A 804 36.54 18.50 -39.00
N THR A 805 37.59 19.32 -38.95
CA THR A 805 38.26 19.71 -37.70
C THR A 805 38.07 21.20 -37.44
N LEU A 806 37.37 21.55 -36.37
CA LEU A 806 37.29 22.92 -35.86
C LEU A 806 38.50 23.19 -34.96
N ARG A 807 39.31 24.20 -35.29
CA ARG A 807 40.42 24.68 -34.45
C ARG A 807 40.04 25.98 -33.75
N PHE A 808 40.23 26.03 -32.44
CA PHE A 808 40.09 27.23 -31.59
C PHE A 808 41.45 27.59 -31.00
N ARG A 809 41.99 28.76 -31.33
CA ARG A 809 43.32 29.23 -30.90
C ARG A 809 43.20 30.53 -30.12
N VAL A 810 43.87 30.61 -28.97
CA VAL A 810 43.86 31.83 -28.14
C VAL A 810 44.94 32.81 -28.59
N LEU A 811 44.62 34.11 -28.59
CA LEU A 811 45.58 35.20 -28.81
C LEU A 811 45.82 36.03 -27.54
N GLU A 812 44.93 35.92 -26.56
CA GLU A 812 45.06 36.55 -25.24
C GLU A 812 44.78 35.54 -24.12
N PRO A 813 45.43 35.70 -22.95
CA PRO A 813 45.13 34.87 -21.78
C PRO A 813 43.79 35.26 -21.15
N GLY A 814 43.25 34.37 -20.31
CA GLY A 814 42.01 34.61 -19.55
C GLY A 814 40.71 34.34 -20.32
N ILE A 815 40.80 33.81 -21.54
CA ILE A 815 39.66 33.30 -22.30
C ILE A 815 39.30 31.92 -21.74
N VAL A 816 38.07 31.77 -21.28
CA VAL A 816 37.53 30.47 -20.82
C VAL A 816 36.40 30.07 -21.75
N LEU A 817 36.56 28.92 -22.42
CA LEU A 817 35.55 28.34 -23.32
C LEU A 817 34.72 27.32 -22.54
N GLU A 818 33.39 27.46 -22.56
CA GLU A 818 32.45 26.53 -21.90
C GLU A 818 31.83 25.55 -22.89
N LYS A 819 31.39 26.04 -24.06
CA LYS A 819 30.62 25.23 -25.02
C LYS A 819 30.70 25.75 -26.44
N ILE A 820 30.59 24.84 -27.41
CA ILE A 820 30.51 25.12 -28.85
C ILE A 820 29.15 24.64 -29.36
N LEU A 821 28.42 25.52 -30.04
CA LEU A 821 27.15 25.21 -30.73
C LEU A 821 27.32 25.53 -32.21
N ILE A 822 26.99 24.58 -33.07
CA ILE A 822 27.05 24.74 -34.53
C ILE A 822 25.64 24.54 -35.07
N ASN A 823 25.09 25.57 -35.71
CA ASN A 823 23.77 25.52 -36.33
C ASN A 823 23.92 25.13 -37.80
N THR A 824 23.44 23.95 -38.16
CA THR A 824 23.39 23.46 -39.55
C THR A 824 22.00 23.61 -40.18
N GLY A 825 21.06 24.24 -39.47
CA GLY A 825 19.71 24.58 -39.95
C GLY A 825 18.56 24.23 -38.99
N GLY A 826 18.85 23.54 -37.88
CA GLY A 826 17.84 23.05 -36.94
C GLY A 826 18.02 23.49 -35.49
N LEU A 827 19.10 24.21 -35.14
CA LEU A 827 19.35 24.63 -33.75
C LEU A 827 18.24 25.53 -33.22
N GLN A 828 17.56 25.09 -32.16
CA GLN A 828 16.47 25.85 -31.52
C GLN A 828 17.01 26.78 -30.42
N PRO A 829 16.38 27.94 -30.19
CA PRO A 829 16.73 28.81 -29.07
C PRO A 829 16.50 28.14 -27.71
N SER A 830 17.53 28.08 -26.86
CA SER A 830 17.43 27.64 -25.46
C SER A 830 18.42 28.41 -24.57
N TYR A 831 18.21 28.38 -23.24
CA TYR A 831 19.04 29.15 -22.30
C TYR A 831 20.45 28.55 -22.11
N LEU A 832 20.56 27.22 -22.06
CA LEU A 832 21.82 26.47 -21.86
C LEU A 832 22.45 25.98 -23.18
N GLY A 833 21.82 26.25 -24.32
CA GLY A 833 22.16 25.60 -25.60
C GLY A 833 21.56 24.21 -25.73
N ALA A 834 21.77 23.57 -26.89
CA ALA A 834 21.34 22.20 -27.11
C ALA A 834 22.18 21.20 -26.26
N PRO A 835 21.63 20.04 -25.87
CA PRO A 835 22.43 18.99 -25.22
C PRO A 835 23.58 18.55 -26.13
N GLU A 836 24.68 18.06 -25.53
CA GLU A 836 25.86 17.58 -26.26
C GLU A 836 25.51 16.52 -27.31
N SER A 837 26.09 16.66 -28.51
CA SER A 837 25.89 15.74 -29.63
C SER A 837 26.58 14.41 -29.40
N GLU A 838 26.07 13.36 -30.04
CA GLU A 838 26.65 12.01 -30.02
C GLU A 838 28.05 11.98 -30.66
N ILE A 839 28.93 11.10 -30.17
CA ILE A 839 30.30 10.91 -30.69
C ILE A 839 30.32 9.68 -31.60
N SER A 840 30.93 9.77 -32.79
CA SER A 840 31.08 8.67 -33.74
C SER A 840 31.93 7.54 -33.14
N GLY A 841 31.36 6.34 -33.07
CA GLY A 841 31.99 5.17 -32.44
C GLY A 841 31.52 4.90 -31.00
N LYS A 842 30.60 5.73 -30.48
CA LYS A 842 29.75 5.41 -29.33
C LYS A 842 28.34 5.01 -29.75
#